data_AF-A0A143PRR2-F1
#
_entry.id   AF-A0A143PRR2-F1
#
_cell.length_a   1.000
_cell.length_b   1.000
_cell.length_c   1.000
_cell.angle_alpha   90.00
_cell.angle_beta   90.00
_cell.angle_gamma   90.00
#
_symmetry.space_group_name_H-M   'P 1'
#
loop_
_entity.id
_entity.type
_entity.pdbx_description
1 polymer ?
#
loop_
_entity_poly.entity_id
_entity_poly.type
_entity_poly.pdbx_seq_one_letter_code
_entity_poly.pdbx_strand_id
1 'polypeptide(L)'
;MRSLDPLRTACHNRAILPASSAVTARLLRGAVAASLALALCGAPWSAYLPVSATAVKAAGTTFPVSEIRRGQVAEGVTRMDGDERVTFKAHILGVLDGVIGPKRQVILARLEGAGLENTGVIAGMSGSPVYIDGRLVGAVAYSMGQFAKAPIAGITPIAEMEDATAASAAAPPRRVASFPLDTALTAEALREAFLASMPGRDGVNVSPASMRGFGLDTVSSPVLRPIATPLAMAGFSTPVGSWLSDTFAAAGFAPVSGGAGMAVAETGGVPAAATTAPLQPGDAVGVSLVSGDLSLGATGTVTSVEGTRVLAFGHPFFNLGPAQLPMTRAHVVAVIPSLLNSIKLAQLGEVMGVLDQDRATAIAGTLGVRPRTIPLTVAMRANGGTSRSFAFEVAEDQLFSPLIVFAAVANVLQSYQREVGVSTIRMKGAAEIGASTLRMDNVFGGDSAVVTASASLAAPLAAVLRSDLGTPRIGRITLEVDTDERQRSTRLDRAWIAQPRPRAGDTVTLMTETRSFRSAPQVQRLQVPIPATATGTLQLQVIDGTTLAQLEGRRRSLEQARSVDELVGLLNQARRGDRWYVRLTRQAQGSVVNGRDLPALPGSVMQVLGAAPGVVATTLDQDVLGEWELPADAVATGQRTIAITPIVP
;
A
#
# COMPACT_ATOMS: atom_id res chain seq x y z
N MET A 1 12.59 65.77 24.52
CA MET A 1 13.75 66.63 24.87
C MET A 1 14.93 65.69 25.13
N ARG A 2 15.83 65.52 24.16
CA ARG A 2 17.13 66.23 24.03
C ARG A 2 18.14 65.74 25.10
N SER A 3 19.10 64.88 24.75
CA SER A 3 20.39 65.15 24.06
C SER A 3 21.51 65.21 25.12
N LEU A 4 22.71 64.65 24.95
CA LEU A 4 23.70 64.95 23.92
C LEU A 4 24.84 63.90 23.98
N ASP A 5 25.17 63.35 22.81
CA ASP A 5 26.53 62.99 22.35
C ASP A 5 27.37 64.30 22.22
N PRO A 6 28.71 64.35 21.98
CA PRO A 6 29.24 63.86 20.69
C PRO A 6 30.78 63.64 20.49
N LEU A 7 31.09 63.19 19.24
CA LEU A 7 32.29 63.39 18.37
C LEU A 7 33.42 62.33 18.43
N ARG A 8 33.57 61.46 17.41
CA ARG A 8 34.06 61.60 15.98
C ARG A 8 35.57 61.28 15.89
N THR A 9 36.13 60.58 14.89
CA THR A 9 36.05 60.77 13.41
C THR A 9 36.71 59.53 12.73
N ALA A 10 36.03 58.80 11.82
CA ALA A 10 36.18 58.73 10.33
C ALA A 10 37.55 58.20 9.80
N CYS A 11 37.67 57.36 8.74
CA CYS A 11 37.12 57.51 7.40
C CYS A 11 37.20 56.21 6.52
N HIS A 12 36.19 56.08 5.64
CA HIS A 12 36.16 55.66 4.22
C HIS A 12 36.57 54.22 3.78
N ASN A 13 35.74 53.36 3.15
CA ASN A 13 34.72 53.43 2.06
C ASN A 13 35.29 53.03 0.69
N ARG A 14 34.84 51.88 0.12
CA ARG A 14 34.35 51.78 -1.28
C ARG A 14 33.83 50.39 -1.64
N ALA A 15 32.60 50.37 -2.14
CA ALA A 15 31.92 49.28 -2.83
C ALA A 15 32.32 49.19 -4.31
N ILE A 16 32.33 47.98 -4.89
CA ILE A 16 32.26 47.75 -6.36
C ILE A 16 31.52 46.42 -6.66
N LEU A 17 30.30 46.54 -7.21
CA LEU A 17 29.76 45.77 -8.35
C LEU A 17 29.36 46.84 -9.40
N PRO A 18 29.13 46.58 -10.70
CA PRO A 18 28.84 45.30 -11.38
C PRO A 18 29.57 45.13 -12.75
N ALA A 19 29.38 44.01 -13.47
CA ALA A 19 29.17 43.99 -14.93
C ALA A 19 29.04 42.57 -15.52
N SER A 20 28.05 42.46 -16.39
CA SER A 20 27.72 41.43 -17.38
C SER A 20 28.76 41.24 -18.48
N SER A 21 28.86 40.02 -19.04
CA SER A 21 29.07 39.83 -20.49
C SER A 21 28.65 38.42 -20.94
N ALA A 22 27.92 38.40 -22.04
CA ALA A 22 27.56 37.23 -22.82
C ALA A 22 28.72 36.82 -23.73
N VAL A 23 28.89 35.51 -23.98
CA VAL A 23 29.63 35.00 -25.14
C VAL A 23 28.83 33.88 -25.80
N THR A 24 28.73 34.01 -27.11
CA THR A 24 28.03 33.25 -28.12
C THR A 24 28.73 31.95 -28.53
N ALA A 25 27.90 30.95 -28.84
CA ALA A 25 28.00 29.90 -29.86
C ALA A 25 29.37 29.43 -30.40
N ARG A 26 29.57 28.10 -30.42
CA ARG A 26 30.07 27.41 -31.63
C ARG A 26 29.68 25.93 -31.70
N LEU A 27 29.07 25.61 -32.84
CA LEU A 27 28.76 24.28 -33.37
C LEU A 27 30.02 23.45 -33.63
N LEU A 28 29.91 22.12 -33.46
CA LEU A 28 30.74 21.13 -34.16
C LEU A 28 29.85 19.97 -34.63
N ARG A 29 29.45 20.05 -35.90
CA ARG A 29 29.06 18.90 -36.73
C ARG A 29 30.36 18.32 -37.30
N GLY A 30 30.46 16.99 -37.31
CA GLY A 30 31.55 16.28 -37.97
C GLY A 30 31.23 14.80 -38.10
N ALA A 31 30.47 14.45 -39.14
CA ALA A 31 30.34 13.09 -39.63
C ALA A 31 31.48 12.82 -40.62
N VAL A 32 32.15 11.67 -40.53
CA VAL A 32 32.92 11.10 -41.65
C VAL A 32 32.69 9.59 -41.68
N ALA A 33 32.39 9.12 -42.89
CA ALA A 33 31.93 7.81 -43.25
C ALA A 33 33.05 6.78 -43.50
N ALA A 34 32.61 5.52 -43.43
CA ALA A 34 33.08 4.28 -44.06
C ALA A 34 34.27 4.32 -45.04
N SER A 35 35.11 3.27 -44.96
CA SER A 35 35.72 2.64 -46.12
C SER A 35 35.99 1.15 -45.87
N LEU A 36 35.41 0.35 -46.77
CA LEU A 36 35.55 -1.10 -46.92
C LEU A 36 36.64 -1.35 -47.97
N ALA A 37 37.57 -2.28 -47.75
CA ALA A 37 38.40 -2.83 -48.83
C ALA A 37 38.81 -4.28 -48.54
N LEU A 38 38.40 -5.17 -49.45
CA LEU A 38 38.76 -6.58 -49.58
C LEU A 38 40.25 -6.75 -49.93
N ALA A 39 40.88 -7.81 -49.42
CA ALA A 39 41.92 -8.55 -50.13
C ALA A 39 41.90 -10.03 -49.73
N LEU A 40 41.68 -10.90 -50.72
CA LEU A 40 41.73 -12.36 -50.67
C LEU A 40 43.18 -12.87 -50.70
N CYS A 41 43.42 -13.98 -49.98
CA CYS A 41 44.38 -15.09 -50.19
C CYS A 41 44.23 -16.01 -48.96
N GLY A 42 44.04 -17.33 -48.96
CA GLY A 42 44.15 -18.39 -49.96
C GLY A 42 44.69 -19.66 -49.28
N ALA A 43 43.79 -20.47 -48.68
CA ALA A 43 43.91 -21.91 -48.28
C ALA A 43 45.03 -22.36 -47.27
N PRO A 44 44.93 -23.54 -46.59
CA PRO A 44 43.93 -24.61 -46.71
C PRO A 44 43.17 -25.01 -45.43
N TRP A 45 42.00 -25.60 -45.67
CA TRP A 45 41.13 -26.29 -44.73
C TRP A 45 41.81 -27.53 -44.12
N SER A 46 41.92 -27.56 -42.79
CA SER A 46 41.96 -28.81 -42.02
C SER A 46 40.57 -29.07 -41.48
N ALA A 47 40.02 -30.23 -41.84
CA ALA A 47 38.74 -30.73 -41.36
C ALA A 47 38.81 -30.99 -39.84
N TYR A 48 38.16 -30.15 -39.06
CA TYR A 48 37.75 -30.50 -37.70
C TYR A 48 36.34 -31.09 -37.76
N LEU A 49 36.26 -32.39 -37.50
CA LEU A 49 35.02 -33.09 -37.19
C LEU A 49 34.27 -32.33 -36.08
N PRO A 50 32.97 -32.05 -36.21
CA PRO A 50 32.20 -31.57 -35.07
C PRO A 50 32.13 -32.75 -34.08
N VAL A 51 32.86 -32.64 -32.98
CA VAL A 51 32.53 -33.41 -31.78
C VAL A 51 31.11 -32.97 -31.43
N SER A 52 30.13 -33.81 -31.71
CA SER A 52 28.81 -33.71 -31.11
C SER A 52 29.04 -33.73 -29.60
N ALA A 53 29.06 -32.54 -28.99
CA ALA A 53 28.84 -32.39 -27.58
C ALA A 53 27.42 -32.88 -27.34
N THR A 54 27.27 -34.18 -27.06
CA THR A 54 26.20 -34.65 -26.22
C THR A 54 26.26 -33.77 -24.98
N ALA A 55 25.31 -32.84 -24.88
CA ALA A 55 25.07 -32.10 -23.66
C ALA A 55 24.76 -33.14 -22.59
N VAL A 56 25.81 -33.56 -21.87
CA VAL A 56 25.66 -34.24 -20.60
C VAL A 56 24.99 -33.21 -19.71
N LYS A 57 23.67 -33.35 -19.56
CA LYS A 57 22.89 -32.68 -18.53
C LYS A 57 23.64 -32.94 -17.23
N ALA A 58 24.25 -31.90 -16.66
CA ALA A 58 25.02 -32.02 -15.43
C ALA A 58 24.17 -32.74 -14.38
N ALA A 59 24.77 -33.74 -13.73
CA ALA A 59 24.13 -34.50 -12.67
C ALA A 59 23.79 -33.55 -11.49
N GLY A 60 22.48 -33.27 -11.34
CA GLY A 60 21.76 -32.74 -10.19
C GLY A 60 22.42 -31.68 -9.30
N THR A 61 22.17 -30.40 -9.59
CA THR A 61 22.33 -29.29 -8.62
C THR A 61 21.41 -29.40 -7.41
N THR A 62 20.33 -30.20 -7.54
CA THR A 62 19.35 -30.47 -6.49
C THR A 62 19.45 -31.91 -5.96
N PHE A 63 19.08 -32.11 -4.71
CA PHE A 63 19.00 -33.39 -4.03
C PHE A 63 17.53 -33.83 -3.92
N PRO A 64 17.12 -34.98 -4.48
CA PRO A 64 15.73 -35.37 -4.51
C PRO A 64 15.23 -35.80 -3.13
N VAL A 65 14.03 -35.34 -2.78
CA VAL A 65 13.38 -35.61 -1.50
C VAL A 65 13.18 -37.12 -1.24
N SER A 66 13.03 -37.93 -2.29
CA SER A 66 12.89 -39.40 -2.19
C SER A 66 14.16 -40.12 -1.72
N GLU A 67 15.33 -39.48 -1.81
CA GLU A 67 16.61 -40.05 -1.36
C GLU A 67 16.93 -39.68 0.11
N ILE A 68 16.10 -38.84 0.74
CA ILE A 68 16.30 -38.37 2.11
C ILE A 68 16.06 -39.51 3.11
N ARG A 69 16.99 -39.64 4.07
CA ARG A 69 16.95 -40.64 5.13
C ARG A 69 17.07 -39.98 6.49
N ARG A 70 16.32 -40.49 7.46
CA ARG A 70 16.44 -40.08 8.86
C ARG A 70 17.88 -40.30 9.36
N GLY A 71 18.38 -39.35 10.14
CA GLY A 71 19.74 -39.36 10.68
C GLY A 71 20.80 -38.79 9.75
N GLN A 72 20.47 -38.47 8.48
CA GLN A 72 21.38 -37.71 7.63
C GLN A 72 21.65 -36.33 8.23
N VAL A 73 22.86 -35.83 8.01
CA VAL A 73 23.26 -34.47 8.40
C VAL A 73 23.36 -33.65 7.12
N ALA A 74 22.54 -32.61 7.03
CA ALA A 74 22.58 -31.62 5.98
C ALA A 74 23.28 -30.34 6.47
N GLU A 75 23.79 -29.54 5.55
CA GLU A 75 24.44 -28.25 5.82
C GLU A 75 23.52 -27.12 5.38
N GLY A 76 23.21 -26.18 6.27
CA GLY A 76 22.43 -24.99 5.97
C GLY A 76 23.28 -23.73 5.99
N VAL A 77 22.91 -22.74 5.18
CA VAL A 77 23.64 -21.46 5.06
C VAL A 77 22.70 -20.29 5.31
N THR A 78 23.12 -19.29 6.09
CA THR A 78 22.34 -18.07 6.35
C THR A 78 23.23 -16.89 6.72
N ARG A 79 22.66 -15.67 6.80
CA ARG A 79 23.33 -14.47 7.34
C ARG A 79 22.90 -14.17 8.78
N MET A 80 23.83 -13.85 9.66
CA MET A 80 23.56 -13.52 11.08
C MET A 80 24.14 -12.15 11.42
N ASP A 81 24.53 -11.91 12.67
CA ASP A 81 25.04 -10.62 13.17
C ASP A 81 26.08 -10.00 12.23
N GLY A 82 25.93 -8.70 11.95
CA GLY A 82 26.85 -7.96 11.08
C GLY A 82 26.88 -8.43 9.62
N ASP A 83 25.82 -9.10 9.17
CA ASP A 83 25.69 -9.65 7.81
C ASP A 83 26.74 -10.74 7.50
N GLU A 84 27.25 -11.44 8.54
CA GLU A 84 28.19 -12.55 8.35
C GLU A 84 27.48 -13.80 7.82
N ARG A 85 28.04 -14.44 6.80
CA ARG A 85 27.55 -15.75 6.32
C ARG A 85 28.02 -16.83 7.27
N VAL A 86 27.07 -17.57 7.83
CA VAL A 86 27.33 -18.68 8.74
C VAL A 86 26.69 -19.97 8.23
N THR A 87 27.27 -21.08 8.63
CA THR A 87 26.77 -22.43 8.35
C THR A 87 26.20 -23.07 9.60
N PHE A 88 25.13 -23.84 9.46
CA PHE A 88 24.55 -24.66 10.53
C PHE A 88 24.30 -26.09 10.04
N LYS A 89 24.19 -27.03 10.97
CA LYS A 89 23.83 -28.42 10.65
C LYS A 89 22.32 -28.60 10.77
N ALA A 90 21.75 -29.39 9.88
CA ALA A 90 20.36 -29.81 9.92
C ALA A 90 20.31 -31.34 9.99
N HIS A 91 20.02 -31.88 11.18
CA HIS A 91 19.89 -33.31 11.42
C HIS A 91 18.50 -33.77 11.00
N ILE A 92 18.41 -34.52 9.91
CA ILE A 92 17.16 -34.95 9.30
C ILE A 92 16.42 -35.91 10.24
N LEU A 93 15.20 -35.55 10.60
CA LEU A 93 14.31 -36.36 11.44
C LEU A 93 13.37 -37.22 10.57
N GLY A 94 12.98 -36.72 9.40
CA GLY A 94 12.17 -37.45 8.41
C GLY A 94 11.42 -36.51 7.47
N VAL A 95 10.55 -37.07 6.64
CA VAL A 95 9.71 -36.31 5.69
C VAL A 95 8.25 -36.47 6.08
N LEU A 96 7.54 -35.35 6.15
CA LEU A 96 6.10 -35.26 6.36
C LEU A 96 5.40 -35.08 5.01
N ASP A 97 4.44 -35.94 4.71
CA ASP A 97 3.59 -35.85 3.52
C ASP A 97 2.22 -35.27 3.85
N GLY A 98 1.72 -34.38 3.00
CA GLY A 98 0.34 -33.91 3.05
C GLY A 98 0.03 -32.89 4.14
N VAL A 99 1.03 -32.48 4.93
CA VAL A 99 0.81 -31.63 6.12
C VAL A 99 0.46 -30.20 5.74
N ILE A 100 1.17 -29.59 4.80
CA ILE A 100 0.93 -28.20 4.36
C ILE A 100 0.03 -28.11 3.11
N GLY A 101 -0.56 -29.23 2.69
CA GLY A 101 -1.44 -29.34 1.54
C GLY A 101 -1.37 -30.71 0.87
N PRO A 102 -2.38 -31.11 0.08
CA PRO A 102 -2.38 -32.40 -0.60
C PRO A 102 -1.13 -32.60 -1.45
N LYS A 103 -0.47 -33.75 -1.28
CA LYS A 103 0.77 -34.13 -1.99
C LYS A 103 1.96 -33.18 -1.80
N ARG A 104 1.93 -32.29 -0.80
CA ARG A 104 3.05 -31.42 -0.46
C ARG A 104 3.89 -32.03 0.64
N GLN A 105 5.21 -31.91 0.53
CA GLN A 105 6.15 -32.50 1.47
C GLN A 105 6.87 -31.45 2.31
N VAL A 106 7.19 -31.79 3.56
CA VAL A 106 8.06 -30.99 4.44
C VAL A 106 9.11 -31.89 5.07
N ILE A 107 10.38 -31.53 4.96
CA ILE A 107 11.47 -32.27 5.59
C ILE A 107 11.66 -31.71 6.99
N LEU A 108 11.52 -32.53 8.03
CA LEU A 108 11.78 -32.12 9.40
C LEU A 108 13.26 -32.32 9.72
N ALA A 109 13.87 -31.30 10.31
CA ALA A 109 15.24 -31.34 10.78
C ALA A 109 15.39 -30.65 12.15
N ARG A 110 16.34 -31.13 12.94
CA ARG A 110 16.82 -30.41 14.14
C ARG A 110 18.06 -29.60 13.75
N LEU A 111 18.04 -28.30 14.00
CA LEU A 111 19.16 -27.43 13.68
C LEU A 111 20.21 -27.46 14.80
N GLU A 112 21.47 -27.30 14.45
CA GLU A 112 22.60 -27.21 15.39
C GLU A 112 23.66 -26.26 14.83
N GLY A 113 24.28 -25.46 15.70
CA GLY A 113 25.33 -24.50 15.34
C GLY A 113 24.81 -23.09 15.15
N ALA A 114 25.73 -22.14 14.97
CA ALA A 114 25.46 -20.71 14.81
C ALA A 114 24.58 -20.10 15.94
N GLY A 115 24.59 -20.70 17.13
CA GLY A 115 23.81 -20.25 18.29
C GLY A 115 22.32 -20.63 18.26
N LEU A 116 21.88 -21.44 17.30
CA LEU A 116 20.48 -21.87 17.15
C LEU A 116 19.99 -22.74 18.31
N GLU A 117 20.90 -23.43 19.00
CA GLU A 117 20.63 -24.15 20.25
C GLU A 117 20.07 -23.24 21.36
N ASN A 118 20.38 -21.94 21.32
CA ASN A 118 19.91 -20.97 22.30
C ASN A 118 18.74 -20.11 21.78
N THR A 119 18.72 -19.82 20.49
CA THR A 119 17.76 -18.88 19.89
C THR A 119 16.54 -19.56 19.25
N GLY A 120 16.61 -20.87 19.00
CA GLY A 120 15.59 -21.57 18.22
C GLY A 120 15.70 -21.24 16.73
N VAL A 121 14.62 -21.50 15.99
CA VAL A 121 14.52 -21.06 14.58
C VAL A 121 14.17 -19.57 14.56
N ILE A 122 15.03 -18.74 13.96
CA ILE A 122 14.94 -17.28 14.02
C ILE A 122 14.03 -16.75 12.90
N ALA A 123 13.14 -15.80 13.23
CA ALA A 123 12.37 -15.04 12.25
C ALA A 123 13.33 -14.30 11.29
N GLY A 124 13.17 -14.55 9.98
CA GLY A 124 14.08 -14.07 8.93
C GLY A 124 15.06 -15.13 8.40
N MET A 125 15.13 -16.32 9.01
CA MET A 125 15.84 -17.48 8.42
C MET A 125 15.06 -18.15 7.29
N SER A 126 13.79 -17.80 7.09
CA SER A 126 12.98 -18.36 6.01
C SER A 126 13.68 -18.17 4.67
N GLY A 127 13.86 -19.27 3.93
CA GLY A 127 14.60 -19.30 2.68
C GLY A 127 16.07 -19.74 2.81
N SER A 128 16.59 -19.96 4.03
CA SER A 128 17.98 -20.41 4.21
C SER A 128 18.19 -21.77 3.52
N PRO A 129 19.08 -21.86 2.51
CA PRO A 129 19.26 -23.09 1.74
C PRO A 129 19.91 -24.18 2.57
N VAL A 130 19.49 -25.41 2.33
CA VAL A 130 19.98 -26.63 3.00
C VAL A 130 20.46 -27.62 1.95
N TYR A 131 21.66 -28.17 2.16
CA TYR A 131 22.39 -29.01 1.23
C TYR A 131 22.71 -30.38 1.83
N ILE A 132 22.66 -31.43 1.00
CA ILE A 132 23.23 -32.74 1.31
C ILE A 132 24.21 -33.06 0.18
N ASP A 133 25.45 -33.40 0.54
CA ASP A 133 26.53 -33.69 -0.41
C ASP A 133 26.74 -32.55 -1.44
N GLY A 134 26.60 -31.30 -1.00
CA GLY A 134 26.73 -30.11 -1.85
C GLY A 134 25.56 -29.86 -2.81
N ARG A 135 24.51 -30.68 -2.76
CA ARG A 135 23.31 -30.57 -3.62
C ARG A 135 22.16 -29.95 -2.83
N LEU A 136 21.45 -28.99 -3.43
CA LEU A 136 20.38 -28.24 -2.76
C LEU A 136 19.16 -29.12 -2.52
N VAL A 137 18.78 -29.29 -1.26
CA VAL A 137 17.62 -30.08 -0.83
C VAL A 137 16.36 -29.21 -0.76
N GLY A 138 16.51 -27.98 -0.28
CA GLY A 138 15.37 -27.10 0.01
C GLY A 138 15.76 -25.91 0.88
N ALA A 139 14.75 -25.27 1.47
CA ALA A 139 14.91 -24.09 2.30
C ALA A 139 14.22 -24.23 3.65
N VAL A 140 14.86 -23.73 4.71
CA VAL A 140 14.23 -23.58 6.03
C VAL A 140 13.00 -22.68 5.91
N ALA A 141 11.86 -23.12 6.43
CA ALA A 141 10.56 -22.49 6.15
C ALA A 141 9.62 -22.46 7.36
N TYR A 142 9.64 -23.51 8.18
CA TYR A 142 8.69 -23.68 9.27
C TYR A 142 9.42 -23.85 10.60
N SER A 143 8.77 -23.46 11.69
CA SER A 143 9.23 -23.74 13.06
C SER A 143 8.17 -24.56 13.81
N MET A 144 8.65 -25.37 14.76
CA MET A 144 7.80 -26.23 15.58
C MET A 144 7.29 -25.48 16.82
N GLY A 145 6.21 -24.70 16.66
CA GLY A 145 5.55 -23.97 17.76
C GLY A 145 6.43 -22.94 18.49
N GLN A 146 5.86 -22.27 19.50
CA GLN A 146 6.51 -21.17 20.23
C GLN A 146 7.31 -21.62 21.48
N PHE A 147 7.18 -22.89 21.90
CA PHE A 147 7.77 -23.38 23.16
C PHE A 147 8.52 -24.71 23.00
N ALA A 148 9.00 -25.03 21.79
CA ALA A 148 9.84 -26.19 21.60
C ALA A 148 11.22 -25.97 22.24
N LYS A 149 11.68 -26.95 23.03
CA LYS A 149 13.01 -26.93 23.68
C LYS A 149 14.17 -27.19 22.71
N ALA A 150 13.87 -27.65 21.50
CA ALA A 150 14.87 -27.93 20.48
C ALA A 150 14.53 -27.13 19.21
N PRO A 151 15.54 -26.63 18.48
CA PRO A 151 15.35 -25.87 17.23
C PRO A 151 14.93 -26.81 16.08
N ILE A 152 13.66 -27.22 16.09
CA ILE A 152 13.09 -28.08 15.04
C ILE A 152 12.52 -27.19 13.94
N ALA A 153 13.04 -27.39 12.73
CA ALA A 153 12.61 -26.69 11.53
C ALA A 153 11.91 -27.64 10.55
N GLY A 154 10.95 -27.10 9.81
CA GLY A 154 10.48 -27.68 8.56
C GLY A 154 11.20 -27.02 7.38
N ILE A 155 11.73 -27.86 6.50
CA ILE A 155 12.42 -27.47 5.27
C ILE A 155 11.48 -27.78 4.10
N THR A 156 11.20 -26.77 3.30
CA THR A 156 10.44 -26.90 2.05
C THR A 156 11.36 -27.46 0.97
N PRO A 157 11.07 -28.62 0.36
CA PRO A 157 11.91 -29.19 -0.69
C PRO A 157 12.07 -28.24 -1.89
N ILE A 158 13.24 -28.22 -2.52
CA ILE A 158 13.55 -27.31 -3.63
C ILE A 158 12.61 -27.52 -4.83
N ALA A 159 12.29 -28.78 -5.15
CA ALA A 159 11.36 -29.10 -6.23
C ALA A 159 9.96 -28.48 -5.99
N GLU A 160 9.50 -28.42 -4.74
CA GLU A 160 8.22 -27.80 -4.39
C GLU A 160 8.24 -26.27 -4.57
N MET A 161 9.40 -25.65 -4.36
CA MET A 161 9.62 -24.22 -4.56
C MET A 161 9.67 -23.87 -6.05
N GLU A 162 10.42 -24.65 -6.82
CA GLU A 162 10.53 -24.53 -8.28
C GLU A 162 9.16 -24.76 -8.94
N ASP A 163 8.46 -25.86 -8.62
CA ASP A 163 7.16 -26.18 -9.20
C ASP A 163 6.11 -25.10 -8.93
N ALA A 164 6.09 -24.54 -7.71
CA ALA A 164 5.13 -23.51 -7.35
C ALA A 164 5.37 -22.19 -8.09
N THR A 165 6.62 -21.92 -8.47
CA THR A 165 7.04 -20.65 -9.09
C THR A 165 7.37 -20.78 -10.58
N ALA A 166 7.20 -21.98 -11.16
CA ALA A 166 7.41 -22.28 -12.56
C ALA A 166 6.36 -21.62 -13.49
N ALA A 167 5.19 -21.27 -12.97
CA ALA A 167 4.16 -20.58 -13.74
C ALA A 167 4.64 -19.18 -14.18
N SER A 168 4.34 -18.81 -15.42
CA SER A 168 4.72 -17.51 -15.98
C SER A 168 4.18 -16.33 -15.16
N ALA A 169 5.01 -15.30 -14.97
CA ALA A 169 4.65 -14.00 -14.41
C ALA A 169 3.50 -13.27 -15.14
N ALA A 170 3.08 -13.77 -16.31
CA ALA A 170 2.01 -13.20 -17.13
C ALA A 170 0.58 -13.58 -16.70
N ALA A 171 0.39 -14.43 -15.68
CA ALA A 171 -0.96 -14.71 -15.18
C ALA A 171 -1.55 -13.46 -14.48
N PRO A 172 -2.83 -13.11 -14.71
CA PRO A 172 -3.44 -11.96 -14.06
C PRO A 172 -3.51 -12.18 -12.54
N PRO A 173 -3.28 -11.13 -11.72
CA PRO A 173 -3.38 -11.23 -10.27
C PRO A 173 -4.77 -11.71 -9.85
N ARG A 174 -4.82 -12.57 -8.84
CA ARG A 174 -6.08 -13.13 -8.34
C ARG A 174 -6.80 -12.03 -7.54
N ARG A 175 -8.01 -11.70 -7.96
CA ARG A 175 -8.80 -10.60 -7.39
C ARG A 175 -9.16 -10.86 -5.93
N VAL A 176 -8.95 -9.87 -5.08
CA VAL A 176 -9.46 -9.83 -3.70
C VAL A 176 -10.93 -9.38 -3.75
N ALA A 177 -11.80 -9.98 -2.93
CA ALA A 177 -13.20 -9.56 -2.82
C ALA A 177 -13.33 -8.06 -2.48
N SER A 178 -14.42 -7.44 -2.93
CA SER A 178 -14.65 -5.99 -2.83
C SER A 178 -14.65 -5.49 -1.38
N PHE A 179 -14.10 -4.30 -1.21
CA PHE A 179 -14.16 -3.55 0.04
C PHE A 179 -15.51 -2.80 0.09
N PRO A 180 -16.27 -2.83 1.19
CA PRO A 180 -17.47 -2.01 1.30
C PRO A 180 -17.04 -0.52 1.34
N LEU A 181 -17.24 0.23 0.26
CA LEU A 181 -16.88 1.67 0.18
C LEU A 181 -17.82 2.55 1.01
N ASP A 182 -18.86 1.96 1.57
CA ASP A 182 -19.79 2.49 2.55
C ASP A 182 -19.28 2.43 4.00
N THR A 183 -18.10 1.81 4.23
CA THR A 183 -17.51 1.76 5.57
C THR A 183 -17.05 3.15 6.03
N ALA A 184 -17.22 3.45 7.31
CA ALA A 184 -16.72 4.70 7.90
C ALA A 184 -15.21 4.87 7.61
N LEU A 185 -14.79 6.08 7.26
CA LEU A 185 -13.39 6.46 7.01
C LEU A 185 -12.57 6.47 8.31
N THR A 186 -12.36 5.30 8.91
CA THR A 186 -11.60 5.11 10.14
C THR A 186 -10.38 4.22 9.90
N ALA A 187 -9.34 4.39 10.72
CA ALA A 187 -8.18 3.51 10.69
C ALA A 187 -8.59 2.05 10.96
N GLU A 188 -9.56 1.82 11.85
CA GLU A 188 -10.00 0.49 12.21
C GLU A 188 -10.75 -0.22 11.09
N ALA A 189 -11.62 0.48 10.36
CA ALA A 189 -12.26 -0.07 9.18
C ALA A 189 -11.24 -0.49 8.12
N LEU A 190 -10.18 0.30 7.94
CA LEU A 190 -9.09 -0.02 7.01
C LEU A 190 -8.32 -1.27 7.46
N ARG A 191 -8.01 -1.37 8.76
CA ARG A 191 -7.36 -2.53 9.37
C ARG A 191 -8.20 -3.79 9.17
N GLU A 192 -9.48 -3.75 9.54
CA GLU A 192 -10.38 -4.90 9.47
C GLU A 192 -10.53 -5.43 8.06
N ALA A 193 -10.69 -4.56 7.08
CA ALA A 193 -10.88 -5.02 5.71
C ALA A 193 -9.56 -5.35 5.00
N PHE A 194 -8.40 -4.84 5.46
CA PHE A 194 -7.10 -5.42 5.13
C PHE A 194 -7.01 -6.85 5.67
N LEU A 195 -7.31 -7.09 6.95
CA LEU A 195 -7.26 -8.41 7.58
C LEU A 195 -8.27 -9.40 6.97
N ALA A 196 -9.48 -8.94 6.61
CA ALA A 196 -10.48 -9.76 5.93
C ALA A 196 -10.04 -10.18 4.52
N SER A 197 -9.12 -9.43 3.91
CA SER A 197 -8.52 -9.74 2.61
C SER A 197 -7.36 -10.75 2.72
N MET A 198 -6.95 -11.12 3.93
CA MET A 198 -5.80 -12.00 4.18
C MET A 198 -6.17 -13.48 4.10
N PRO A 199 -5.40 -14.32 3.39
CA PRO A 199 -5.47 -15.76 3.59
C PRO A 199 -4.97 -16.10 5.01
N GLY A 200 -5.67 -17.01 5.69
CA GLY A 200 -5.25 -17.47 7.02
C GLY A 200 -3.84 -18.06 6.98
N ARG A 201 -2.98 -17.62 7.91
CA ARG A 201 -1.63 -18.20 8.14
C ARG A 201 -1.64 -19.21 9.29
N ASP A 202 -2.68 -20.03 9.33
CA ASP A 202 -2.84 -20.99 10.41
C ASP A 202 -1.74 -22.05 10.34
N GLY A 203 -1.27 -22.43 11.53
CA GLY A 203 -0.36 -23.55 11.66
C GLY A 203 -1.06 -24.87 11.42
N VAL A 204 -0.30 -25.86 10.93
CA VAL A 204 -0.82 -27.20 10.71
C VAL A 204 -0.56 -28.04 11.95
N ASN A 205 -1.60 -28.69 12.48
CA ASN A 205 -1.45 -29.71 13.52
C ASN A 205 -0.76 -30.95 12.92
N VAL A 206 0.39 -31.31 13.45
CA VAL A 206 1.07 -32.56 13.10
C VAL A 206 0.63 -33.64 14.07
N SER A 207 0.29 -34.83 13.56
CA SER A 207 -0.22 -35.90 14.42
C SER A 207 0.88 -36.39 15.39
N PRO A 208 0.55 -36.71 16.66
CA PRO A 208 1.51 -37.30 17.60
C PRO A 208 2.11 -38.61 17.09
N ALA A 209 1.35 -39.39 16.30
CA ALA A 209 1.84 -40.62 15.68
C ALA A 209 2.96 -40.35 14.67
N SER A 210 2.81 -39.32 13.82
CA SER A 210 3.86 -38.87 12.90
C SER A 210 5.11 -38.44 13.67
N MET A 211 4.95 -37.67 14.74
CA MET A 211 6.08 -37.19 15.57
C MET A 211 6.85 -38.32 16.25
N ARG A 212 6.14 -39.33 16.79
CA ARG A 212 6.78 -40.54 17.34
C ARG A 212 7.55 -41.33 16.29
N GLY A 213 7.05 -41.38 15.05
CA GLY A 213 7.76 -41.95 13.90
C GLY A 213 9.13 -41.29 13.65
N PHE A 214 9.28 -40.02 14.04
CA PHE A 214 10.54 -39.27 13.97
C PHE A 214 11.35 -39.28 15.27
N GLY A 215 10.94 -40.05 16.28
CA GLY A 215 11.60 -40.12 17.59
C GLY A 215 11.42 -38.88 18.44
N LEU A 216 10.32 -38.15 18.26
CA LEU A 216 9.93 -37.04 19.11
C LEU A 216 8.71 -37.45 19.93
N ASP A 217 8.90 -37.60 21.24
CA ASP A 217 7.82 -37.93 22.16
C ASP A 217 7.01 -36.67 22.50
N THR A 218 5.81 -36.57 21.91
CA THR A 218 4.85 -35.49 22.20
C THR A 218 3.55 -36.05 22.76
N VAL A 219 3.02 -35.38 23.79
CA VAL A 219 1.73 -35.73 24.43
C VAL A 219 0.56 -35.00 23.75
N SER A 220 0.84 -33.87 23.10
CA SER A 220 -0.10 -33.10 22.28
C SER A 220 0.35 -33.08 20.82
N SER A 221 -0.58 -32.76 19.90
CA SER A 221 -0.27 -32.49 18.50
C SER A 221 0.51 -31.17 18.40
N PRO A 222 1.81 -31.19 18.05
CA PRO A 222 2.53 -29.95 17.86
C PRO A 222 2.04 -29.25 16.58
N VAL A 223 2.17 -27.93 16.56
CA VAL A 223 1.75 -27.12 15.43
C VAL A 223 2.98 -26.69 14.64
N LEU A 224 3.06 -27.11 13.38
CA LEU A 224 4.06 -26.64 12.43
C LEU A 224 3.57 -25.32 11.84
N ARG A 225 4.31 -24.23 12.06
CA ARG A 225 3.94 -22.89 11.60
C ARG A 225 4.99 -22.35 10.64
N PRO A 226 4.61 -21.58 9.60
CA PRO A 226 5.58 -20.79 8.86
C PRO A 226 6.39 -19.94 9.83
N ILE A 227 7.69 -19.81 9.58
CA ILE A 227 8.54 -18.91 10.35
C ILE A 227 7.98 -17.51 10.23
N ALA A 228 7.82 -16.80 11.35
CA ALA A 228 7.33 -15.43 11.33
C ALA A 228 8.21 -14.59 10.41
N THR A 229 7.60 -13.85 9.50
CA THR A 229 8.32 -12.99 8.56
C THR A 229 8.60 -11.65 9.24
N PRO A 230 9.87 -11.27 9.48
CA PRO A 230 10.20 -9.96 10.02
C PRO A 230 9.73 -8.86 9.08
N LEU A 231 9.17 -7.79 9.65
CA LEU A 231 8.80 -6.59 8.92
C LEU A 231 9.61 -5.42 9.47
N ALA A 232 10.64 -5.01 8.73
CA ALA A 232 11.50 -3.91 9.10
C ALA A 232 10.75 -2.58 8.89
N MET A 233 10.67 -1.75 9.93
CA MET A 233 9.97 -0.47 9.92
C MET A 233 10.90 0.67 10.37
N ALA A 234 10.93 1.77 9.63
CA ALA A 234 11.66 2.98 10.00
C ALA A 234 10.95 4.26 9.52
N GLY A 235 11.13 5.35 10.28
CA GLY A 235 10.59 6.69 9.99
C GLY A 235 9.14 6.92 10.45
N PHE A 236 8.50 5.93 11.09
CA PHE A 236 7.15 6.06 11.62
C PHE A 236 7.12 6.72 13.01
N SER A 237 6.18 7.64 13.20
CA SER A 237 5.75 8.14 14.50
C SER A 237 5.18 7.00 15.35
N THR A 238 5.24 7.13 16.68
CA THR A 238 4.78 6.07 17.60
C THR A 238 3.34 5.63 17.33
N PRO A 239 2.34 6.52 17.17
CA PRO A 239 0.95 6.09 16.97
C PRO A 239 0.72 5.34 15.66
N VAL A 240 1.37 5.75 14.57
CA VAL A 240 1.23 5.10 13.26
C VAL A 240 2.02 3.80 13.23
N GLY A 241 3.24 3.81 13.78
CA GLY A 241 4.10 2.63 13.87
C GLY A 241 3.47 1.53 14.72
N SER A 242 2.85 1.86 15.85
CA SER A 242 2.13 0.88 16.69
C SER A 242 0.93 0.31 15.96
N TRP A 243 0.11 1.16 15.32
CA TRP A 243 -1.06 0.71 14.57
C TRP A 243 -0.69 -0.22 13.40
N LEU A 244 0.36 0.10 12.64
CA LEU A 244 0.88 -0.79 11.60
C LEU A 244 1.44 -2.09 12.19
N SER A 245 2.18 -2.01 13.30
CA SER A 245 2.72 -3.20 13.97
C SER A 245 1.59 -4.15 14.37
N ASP A 246 0.55 -3.64 15.02
CA ASP A 246 -0.61 -4.45 15.43
C ASP A 246 -1.34 -5.05 14.22
N THR A 247 -1.50 -4.26 13.15
CA THR A 247 -2.13 -4.70 11.90
C THR A 247 -1.37 -5.85 11.25
N PHE A 248 -0.05 -5.74 11.11
CA PHE A 248 0.77 -6.78 10.50
C PHE A 248 1.01 -7.98 11.44
N ALA A 249 1.10 -7.76 12.75
CA ALA A 249 1.17 -8.84 13.73
C ALA A 249 -0.09 -9.71 13.69
N ALA A 250 -1.28 -9.08 13.60
CA ALA A 250 -2.55 -9.80 13.39
C ALA A 250 -2.59 -10.57 12.07
N ALA A 251 -1.86 -10.11 11.05
CA ALA A 251 -1.67 -10.80 9.78
C ALA A 251 -0.58 -11.90 9.82
N GLY A 252 0.08 -12.15 10.97
CA GLY A 252 1.08 -13.20 11.16
C GLY A 252 2.54 -12.78 10.86
N PHE A 253 2.83 -11.48 10.76
CA PHE A 253 4.19 -10.96 10.66
C PHE A 253 4.82 -10.76 12.04
N ALA A 254 6.13 -10.53 12.05
CA ALA A 254 6.86 -10.04 13.21
C ALA A 254 7.38 -8.62 12.93
N PRO A 255 6.58 -7.56 13.23
CA PRO A 255 7.03 -6.19 13.11
C PRO A 255 8.29 -5.93 13.95
N VAL A 256 9.26 -5.27 13.35
CA VAL A 256 10.49 -4.82 14.00
C VAL A 256 10.62 -3.33 13.75
N SER A 257 10.34 -2.54 14.77
CA SER A 257 10.62 -1.11 14.75
C SER A 257 12.12 -0.91 14.90
N GLY A 258 12.79 -0.54 13.82
CA GLY A 258 14.11 0.04 13.90
C GLY A 258 13.98 1.41 14.57
N GLY A 259 14.69 1.63 15.68
CA GLY A 259 14.81 2.97 16.25
C GLY A 259 15.19 3.97 15.16
N ALA A 260 14.70 5.21 15.26
CA ALA A 260 14.89 6.28 14.28
C ALA A 260 16.38 6.45 13.90
N GLY A 261 16.78 5.70 12.90
CA GLY A 261 18.11 5.63 12.34
C GLY A 261 17.94 5.51 10.83
N MET A 262 17.09 6.38 10.27
CA MET A 262 17.39 6.91 8.95
C MET A 262 18.81 7.43 9.08
N ALA A 263 19.76 6.79 8.40
CA ALA A 263 21.01 7.43 8.06
C ALA A 263 20.66 8.62 7.16
N VAL A 264 20.14 9.70 7.76
CA VAL A 264 20.37 11.04 7.24
C VAL A 264 21.88 11.14 7.24
N ALA A 265 22.43 11.27 6.05
CA ALA A 265 23.85 11.35 5.80
C ALA A 265 24.44 12.62 6.41
N GLU A 266 24.47 12.75 7.73
CA GLU A 266 25.33 13.68 8.46
C GLU A 266 25.69 13.05 9.81
N THR A 267 26.98 12.76 10.00
CA THR A 267 27.66 12.19 11.18
C THR A 267 27.66 10.66 11.36
N GLY A 268 28.58 10.00 10.65
CA GLY A 268 29.42 8.92 11.24
C GLY A 268 28.90 7.48 11.27
N GLY A 269 27.63 7.22 10.98
CA GLY A 269 27.16 5.85 10.71
C GLY A 269 27.42 5.48 9.27
N VAL A 270 28.17 4.40 9.00
CA VAL A 270 28.41 3.89 7.64
C VAL A 270 27.04 3.58 7.01
N PRO A 271 26.59 4.33 5.99
CA PRO A 271 25.49 3.84 5.17
C PRO A 271 25.95 2.50 4.59
N ALA A 272 25.13 1.46 4.64
CA ALA A 272 25.46 0.21 3.94
C ALA A 272 25.78 0.58 2.49
N ALA A 273 27.08 0.59 2.16
CA ALA A 273 27.54 1.03 0.87
C ALA A 273 26.87 0.11 -0.15
N ALA A 274 26.23 0.68 -1.18
CA ALA A 274 25.58 -0.10 -2.23
C ALA A 274 26.58 -1.15 -2.74
N THR A 275 26.38 -2.40 -2.32
CA THR A 275 27.35 -3.46 -2.64
C THR A 275 27.07 -3.90 -4.07
N THR A 276 28.08 -3.84 -4.94
CA THR A 276 27.96 -4.38 -6.30
C THR A 276 28.12 -5.90 -6.33
N ALA A 277 28.29 -6.54 -5.16
CA ALA A 277 28.42 -7.98 -5.07
C ALA A 277 27.15 -8.66 -5.61
N PRO A 278 27.27 -9.76 -6.36
CA PRO A 278 26.11 -10.53 -6.78
C PRO A 278 25.43 -11.15 -5.56
N LEU A 279 24.09 -11.22 -5.59
CA LEU A 279 23.31 -11.93 -4.60
C LEU A 279 23.62 -13.43 -4.66
N GLN A 280 23.74 -14.08 -3.52
CA GLN A 280 24.08 -15.50 -3.42
C GLN A 280 23.12 -16.25 -2.48
N PRO A 281 23.01 -17.59 -2.61
CA PRO A 281 22.30 -18.42 -1.65
C PRO A 281 22.76 -18.15 -0.20
N GLY A 282 21.79 -17.98 0.71
CA GLY A 282 22.01 -17.65 2.12
C GLY A 282 22.08 -16.15 2.43
N ASP A 283 22.19 -15.28 1.43
CA ASP A 283 22.16 -13.82 1.64
C ASP A 283 20.77 -13.34 2.10
N ALA A 284 20.73 -12.21 2.82
CA ALA A 284 19.48 -11.58 3.21
C ALA A 284 18.85 -10.81 2.04
N VAL A 285 17.54 -10.98 1.87
CA VAL A 285 16.76 -10.35 0.80
C VAL A 285 15.50 -9.72 1.40
N GLY A 286 15.07 -8.61 0.81
CA GLY A 286 13.90 -7.87 1.25
C GLY A 286 12.83 -7.75 0.18
N VAL A 287 11.61 -7.51 0.63
CA VAL A 287 10.44 -7.13 -0.19
C VAL A 287 9.92 -5.80 0.35
N SER A 288 10.18 -4.71 -0.35
CA SER A 288 9.80 -3.36 0.09
C SER A 288 8.34 -3.04 -0.24
N LEU A 289 7.61 -2.51 0.73
CA LEU A 289 6.25 -1.99 0.58
C LEU A 289 6.24 -0.46 0.47
N VAL A 290 7.16 0.22 1.16
CA VAL A 290 7.46 1.65 0.97
C VAL A 290 8.93 1.93 1.19
N SER A 291 9.47 2.88 0.44
CA SER A 291 10.80 3.46 0.62
C SER A 291 10.76 4.99 0.43
N GLY A 292 11.84 5.70 0.78
CA GLY A 292 11.92 7.16 0.77
C GLY A 292 12.05 7.71 2.19
N ASP A 293 11.22 8.70 2.56
CA ASP A 293 11.17 9.23 3.93
C ASP A 293 10.61 8.24 4.97
N LEU A 294 10.04 7.12 4.50
CA LEU A 294 9.63 5.96 5.30
C LEU A 294 10.22 4.69 4.69
N SER A 295 10.49 3.70 5.53
CA SER A 295 10.86 2.36 5.07
C SER A 295 9.98 1.31 5.74
N LEU A 296 9.33 0.48 4.94
CA LEU A 296 8.58 -0.69 5.38
C LEU A 296 8.83 -1.83 4.41
N GLY A 297 9.17 -3.00 4.91
CA GLY A 297 9.25 -4.19 4.07
C GLY A 297 9.67 -5.43 4.84
N ALA A 298 9.38 -6.57 4.22
CA ALA A 298 9.67 -7.86 4.80
C ALA A 298 11.10 -8.30 4.49
N THR A 299 11.70 -9.07 5.37
CA THR A 299 13.03 -9.64 5.15
C THR A 299 13.03 -11.16 5.29
N GLY A 300 13.92 -11.80 4.57
CA GLY A 300 14.17 -13.23 4.65
C GLY A 300 15.50 -13.58 3.99
N THR A 301 15.62 -14.82 3.53
CA THR A 301 16.88 -15.35 3.01
C THR A 301 16.71 -15.88 1.58
N VAL A 302 17.74 -15.70 0.77
CA VAL A 302 17.83 -16.24 -0.60
C VAL A 302 18.11 -17.73 -0.55
N THR A 303 17.28 -18.52 -1.24
CA THR A 303 17.46 -19.98 -1.36
C THR A 303 18.37 -20.33 -2.52
N SER A 304 18.08 -19.82 -3.72
CA SER A 304 18.88 -20.08 -4.90
C SER A 304 18.90 -18.87 -5.84
N VAL A 305 19.97 -18.78 -6.63
CA VAL A 305 20.14 -17.78 -7.68
C VAL A 305 20.58 -18.49 -8.95
N GLU A 306 19.75 -18.44 -9.99
CA GLU A 306 19.99 -19.08 -11.29
C GLU A 306 19.90 -18.03 -12.40
N GLY A 307 21.07 -17.56 -12.87
CA GLY A 307 21.13 -16.42 -13.78
C GLY A 307 20.53 -15.17 -13.12
N THR A 308 19.41 -14.67 -13.64
CA THR A 308 18.65 -13.55 -13.05
C THR A 308 17.51 -13.99 -12.14
N ARG A 309 17.20 -15.30 -12.08
CA ARG A 309 16.10 -15.83 -11.28
C ARG A 309 16.55 -16.03 -9.84
N VAL A 310 15.75 -15.56 -8.91
CA VAL A 310 15.99 -15.71 -7.46
C VAL A 310 14.81 -16.44 -6.85
N LEU A 311 15.09 -17.51 -6.09
CA LEU A 311 14.15 -18.10 -5.15
C LEU A 311 14.51 -17.64 -3.74
N ALA A 312 13.50 -17.24 -2.99
CA ALA A 312 13.66 -16.82 -1.61
C ALA A 312 12.42 -17.21 -0.81
N PHE A 313 12.59 -17.22 0.51
CA PHE A 313 11.61 -17.71 1.48
C PHE A 313 11.29 -19.20 1.24
N GLY A 314 10.99 -19.92 2.31
CA GLY A 314 10.52 -21.31 2.20
C GLY A 314 9.00 -21.44 2.29
N HIS A 315 8.28 -20.31 2.34
CA HIS A 315 6.84 -20.23 2.56
C HIS A 315 6.31 -18.97 1.85
N PRO A 316 4.97 -18.77 1.77
CA PRO A 316 4.41 -17.59 1.13
C PRO A 316 4.81 -16.33 1.88
N PHE A 317 4.98 -15.23 1.13
CA PHE A 317 4.76 -13.93 1.71
C PHE A 317 3.25 -13.82 1.96
N PHE A 318 2.44 -13.26 1.07
CA PHE A 318 0.98 -13.23 1.22
C PHE A 318 0.25 -14.25 0.33
N ASN A 319 0.99 -15.10 -0.41
CA ASN A 319 0.42 -15.97 -1.43
C ASN A 319 -0.39 -15.18 -2.48
N LEU A 320 0.13 -14.00 -2.88
CA LEU A 320 -0.52 -13.10 -3.86
C LEU A 320 -0.67 -13.75 -5.25
N GLY A 321 0.11 -14.80 -5.52
CA GLY A 321 0.30 -15.33 -6.86
C GLY A 321 1.26 -14.45 -7.64
N PRO A 322 0.93 -14.06 -8.88
CA PRO A 322 1.70 -13.08 -9.63
C PRO A 322 1.66 -11.70 -8.95
N ALA A 323 2.82 -11.12 -8.69
CA ALA A 323 2.96 -9.80 -8.05
C ALA A 323 4.04 -8.97 -8.77
N GLN A 324 4.19 -7.69 -8.44
CA GLN A 324 5.31 -6.86 -8.92
C GLN A 324 5.85 -6.00 -7.78
N LEU A 325 6.37 -6.65 -6.74
CA LEU A 325 6.89 -5.96 -5.56
C LEU A 325 8.39 -5.67 -5.71
N PRO A 326 8.90 -4.55 -5.19
CA PRO A 326 10.33 -4.30 -5.15
C PRO A 326 11.10 -5.36 -4.35
N MET A 327 12.00 -6.08 -5.02
CA MET A 327 12.93 -7.01 -4.38
C MET A 327 14.23 -6.25 -4.07
N THR A 328 14.57 -6.16 -2.79
CA THR A 328 15.73 -5.39 -2.32
C THR A 328 16.80 -6.32 -1.77
N ARG A 329 18.03 -5.83 -1.71
CA ARG A 329 18.99 -6.36 -0.74
C ARG A 329 18.47 -6.09 0.68
N ALA A 330 18.87 -6.92 1.64
CA ALA A 330 18.69 -6.63 3.04
C ALA A 330 20.01 -6.87 3.78
N HIS A 331 20.24 -6.13 4.86
CA HIS A 331 21.42 -6.27 5.71
C HIS A 331 21.00 -6.62 7.12
N VAL A 332 21.52 -7.73 7.64
CA VAL A 332 21.27 -8.14 9.02
C VAL A 332 22.15 -7.31 9.95
N VAL A 333 21.53 -6.47 10.77
CA VAL A 333 22.24 -5.66 11.76
C VAL A 333 22.57 -6.51 12.97
N ALA A 334 21.56 -7.20 13.51
CA ALA A 334 21.70 -8.03 14.69
C ALA A 334 20.60 -9.10 14.76
N VAL A 335 20.85 -10.15 15.52
CA VAL A 335 19.86 -11.13 15.97
C VAL A 335 19.43 -10.73 17.38
N ILE A 336 18.13 -10.65 17.61
CA ILE A 336 17.54 -10.42 18.92
C ILE A 336 17.02 -11.75 19.45
N PRO A 337 17.70 -12.39 20.42
CA PRO A 337 17.22 -13.60 21.06
C PRO A 337 15.94 -13.34 21.84
N SER A 338 14.99 -14.27 21.81
CA SER A 338 13.75 -14.16 22.57
C SER A 338 13.20 -15.54 22.92
N LEU A 339 12.64 -15.66 24.13
CA LEU A 339 11.94 -16.87 24.57
C LEU A 339 10.63 -17.09 23.80
N LEU A 340 10.03 -16.03 23.26
CA LEU A 340 8.81 -16.12 22.46
C LEU A 340 9.14 -16.45 21.00
N ASN A 341 9.91 -15.58 20.34
CA ASN A 341 10.38 -15.76 18.97
C ASN A 341 11.62 -14.88 18.74
N SER A 342 12.79 -15.49 18.50
CA SER A 342 14.00 -14.75 18.11
C SER A 342 13.85 -14.15 16.70
N ILE A 343 14.47 -12.99 16.44
CA ILE A 343 14.31 -12.28 15.16
C ILE A 343 15.61 -11.67 14.63
N LYS A 344 15.78 -11.65 13.30
CA LYS A 344 16.82 -10.84 12.63
C LYS A 344 16.33 -9.40 12.49
N LEU A 345 16.99 -8.46 13.17
CA LEU A 345 16.83 -7.03 12.91
C LEU A 345 17.63 -6.70 11.65
N ALA A 346 16.92 -6.34 10.59
CA ALA A 346 17.50 -6.08 9.29
C ALA A 346 17.04 -4.74 8.71
N GLN A 347 17.89 -4.16 7.87
CA GLN A 347 17.59 -2.95 7.10
C GLN A 347 17.42 -3.30 5.64
N LEU A 348 16.47 -2.64 4.96
CA LEU A 348 16.30 -2.77 3.51
C LEU A 348 17.33 -1.90 2.80
N GLY A 349 17.99 -2.48 1.80
CA GLY A 349 18.95 -1.79 0.94
C GLY A 349 18.33 -1.42 -0.41
N GLU A 350 19.20 -1.34 -1.42
CA GLU A 350 18.80 -1.00 -2.78
C GLU A 350 17.89 -2.06 -3.44
N VAL A 351 17.08 -1.58 -4.38
CA VAL A 351 16.23 -2.41 -5.24
C VAL A 351 17.11 -3.15 -6.24
N MET A 352 17.11 -4.47 -6.15
CA MET A 352 17.90 -5.37 -7.01
C MET A 352 17.08 -5.94 -8.16
N GLY A 353 15.76 -5.94 -8.04
CA GLY A 353 14.87 -6.51 -9.03
C GLY A 353 13.40 -6.41 -8.64
N VAL A 354 12.59 -7.28 -9.24
CA VAL A 354 11.17 -7.42 -8.95
C VAL A 354 10.88 -8.81 -8.39
N LEU A 355 10.06 -8.89 -7.36
CA LEU A 355 9.39 -10.12 -6.96
C LEU A 355 8.17 -10.28 -7.87
N ASP A 356 8.16 -11.36 -8.65
CA ASP A 356 7.13 -11.64 -9.66
C ASP A 356 6.23 -12.84 -9.33
N GLN A 357 6.58 -13.63 -8.31
CA GLN A 357 5.76 -14.72 -7.78
C GLN A 357 5.79 -14.73 -6.26
N ASP A 358 4.62 -14.88 -5.66
CA ASP A 358 4.43 -15.17 -4.23
C ASP A 358 3.45 -16.34 -4.09
N ARG A 359 3.96 -17.50 -3.67
CA ARG A 359 3.28 -18.78 -3.80
C ARG A 359 3.32 -19.57 -2.50
N ALA A 360 2.53 -20.64 -2.47
CA ALA A 360 2.35 -21.52 -1.31
C ALA A 360 3.65 -21.97 -0.61
N THR A 361 4.74 -22.11 -1.35
CA THR A 361 6.00 -22.73 -0.87
C THR A 361 7.23 -21.86 -1.11
N ALA A 362 7.11 -20.71 -1.77
CA ALA A 362 8.24 -19.83 -2.09
C ALA A 362 7.79 -18.46 -2.60
N ILE A 363 8.68 -17.47 -2.52
CA ILE A 363 8.65 -16.30 -3.38
C ILE A 363 9.73 -16.42 -4.46
N ALA A 364 9.50 -15.78 -5.59
CA ALA A 364 10.48 -15.71 -6.66
C ALA A 364 10.51 -14.34 -7.33
N GLY A 365 11.70 -13.96 -7.76
CA GLY A 365 11.95 -12.66 -8.38
C GLY A 365 12.95 -12.72 -9.52
N THR A 366 13.04 -11.61 -10.24
CA THR A 366 13.93 -11.42 -11.37
C THR A 366 14.83 -10.21 -11.13
N LEU A 367 16.14 -10.43 -11.09
CA LEU A 367 17.16 -9.40 -10.91
C LEU A 367 17.26 -8.48 -12.15
N GLY A 368 17.62 -7.22 -11.93
CA GLY A 368 17.85 -6.23 -12.98
C GLY A 368 16.58 -5.65 -13.62
N VAL A 369 15.41 -6.19 -13.30
CA VAL A 369 14.11 -5.64 -13.73
C VAL A 369 13.65 -4.60 -12.70
N ARG A 370 13.40 -3.37 -13.14
CA ARG A 370 12.88 -2.32 -12.26
C ARG A 370 11.42 -2.64 -11.88
N PRO A 371 11.09 -2.75 -10.58
CA PRO A 371 9.72 -2.93 -10.14
C PRO A 371 8.90 -1.67 -10.39
N ARG A 372 7.58 -1.83 -10.44
CA ARG A 372 6.65 -0.70 -10.52
C ARG A 372 6.35 -0.21 -9.12
N THR A 373 6.42 1.10 -8.93
CA THR A 373 6.08 1.78 -7.70
C THR A 373 5.17 2.96 -8.02
N ILE A 374 4.43 3.42 -7.01
CA ILE A 374 3.60 4.60 -7.01
C ILE A 374 4.40 5.71 -6.31
N PRO A 375 4.94 6.70 -7.04
CA PRO A 375 5.58 7.85 -6.43
C PRO A 375 4.52 8.69 -5.71
N LEU A 376 4.70 8.90 -4.41
CA LEU A 376 3.87 9.75 -3.57
C LEU A 376 4.70 10.93 -3.08
N THR A 377 4.26 12.14 -3.40
CA THR A 377 4.85 13.37 -2.86
C THR A 377 3.84 14.10 -2.00
N VAL A 378 4.25 14.48 -0.79
CA VAL A 378 3.44 15.25 0.15
C VAL A 378 4.17 16.54 0.49
N ALA A 379 3.69 17.67 0.00
CA ALA A 379 4.11 18.99 0.43
C ALA A 379 3.19 19.44 1.57
N MET A 380 3.74 19.65 2.76
CA MET A 380 2.96 20.02 3.94
C MET A 380 3.44 21.34 4.53
N ARG A 381 2.47 22.20 4.86
CA ARG A 381 2.68 23.45 5.58
C ARG A 381 1.89 23.44 6.89
N ALA A 382 2.61 23.38 8.00
CA ALA A 382 2.00 23.39 9.33
C ALA A 382 1.81 24.81 9.87
N ASN A 383 0.59 25.15 10.30
CA ASN A 383 0.23 26.41 10.95
C ASN A 383 0.71 27.68 10.23
N GLY A 384 0.71 27.66 8.89
CA GLY A 384 1.18 28.78 8.06
C GLY A 384 2.71 28.98 8.03
N GLY A 385 3.48 28.04 8.57
CA GLY A 385 4.94 28.05 8.58
C GLY A 385 5.56 27.68 7.22
N THR A 386 6.80 27.21 7.25
CA THR A 386 7.54 26.79 6.04
C THR A 386 7.00 25.47 5.50
N SER A 387 6.89 25.37 4.18
CA SER A 387 6.53 24.11 3.49
C SER A 387 7.66 23.08 3.62
N ARG A 388 7.30 21.83 3.90
CA ARG A 388 8.19 20.66 3.91
C ARG A 388 7.70 19.66 2.88
N SER A 389 8.62 19.03 2.16
CA SER A 389 8.28 18.03 1.14
C SER A 389 8.75 16.65 1.61
N PHE A 390 7.87 15.67 1.46
CA PHE A 390 8.15 14.26 1.71
C PHE A 390 7.94 13.47 0.42
N ALA A 391 8.79 12.49 0.17
CA ALA A 391 8.77 11.64 -1.00
C ALA A 391 8.80 10.17 -0.60
N PHE A 392 7.92 9.39 -1.22
CA PHE A 392 7.78 7.97 -1.00
C PHE A 392 7.66 7.22 -2.32
N GLU A 393 8.19 6.02 -2.38
CA GLU A 393 7.95 5.05 -3.43
C GLU A 393 7.15 3.88 -2.82
N VAL A 394 5.86 3.83 -3.12
CA VAL A 394 4.93 2.83 -2.59
C VAL A 394 4.84 1.64 -3.56
N ALA A 395 4.88 0.41 -3.08
CA ALA A 395 4.67 -0.76 -3.93
C ALA A 395 3.27 -0.75 -4.57
N GLU A 396 3.18 -1.02 -5.88
CA GLU A 396 1.90 -1.07 -6.62
C GLU A 396 1.24 -2.45 -6.43
N ASP A 397 0.26 -2.53 -5.52
CA ASP A 397 -0.48 -3.75 -5.20
C ASP A 397 -1.88 -3.43 -4.67
N GLN A 398 -2.86 -4.28 -4.99
CA GLN A 398 -4.29 -4.07 -4.67
C GLN A 398 -4.59 -4.10 -3.16
N LEU A 399 -3.74 -4.77 -2.38
CA LEU A 399 -3.86 -4.89 -0.94
C LEU A 399 -2.99 -3.87 -0.22
N PHE A 400 -1.72 -3.70 -0.62
CA PHE A 400 -0.79 -2.84 0.11
C PHE A 400 -0.92 -1.36 -0.22
N SER A 401 -1.06 -0.96 -1.49
CA SER A 401 -0.97 0.46 -1.85
C SER A 401 -1.94 1.36 -1.05
N PRO A 402 -3.24 1.02 -0.89
CA PRO A 402 -4.15 1.85 -0.12
C PRO A 402 -3.75 1.96 1.36
N LEU A 403 -3.32 0.86 1.98
CA LEU A 403 -2.90 0.81 3.37
C LEU A 403 -1.63 1.65 3.61
N ILE A 404 -0.66 1.54 2.71
CA ILE A 404 0.62 2.24 2.80
C ILE A 404 0.46 3.73 2.52
N VAL A 405 -0.36 4.13 1.53
CA VAL A 405 -0.66 5.55 1.29
C VAL A 405 -1.36 6.17 2.50
N PHE A 406 -2.33 5.47 3.10
CA PHE A 406 -2.96 5.89 4.35
C PHE A 406 -1.91 6.12 5.45
N ALA A 407 -1.05 5.12 5.70
CA ALA A 407 -0.08 5.19 6.78
C ALA A 407 0.99 6.28 6.54
N ALA A 408 1.45 6.46 5.30
CA ALA A 408 2.44 7.48 4.96
C ALA A 408 1.89 8.90 5.19
N VAL A 409 0.67 9.18 4.72
CA VAL A 409 0.03 10.48 4.91
C VAL A 409 -0.33 10.71 6.38
N ALA A 410 -0.88 9.71 7.06
CA ALA A 410 -1.13 9.79 8.50
C ALA A 410 0.15 10.08 9.28
N ASN A 411 1.27 9.45 8.90
CA ASN A 411 2.57 9.68 9.53
C ASN A 411 3.07 11.11 9.34
N VAL A 412 3.00 11.64 8.11
CA VAL A 412 3.38 13.04 7.83
C VAL A 412 2.52 14.00 8.64
N LEU A 413 1.21 13.77 8.71
CA LEU A 413 0.30 14.63 9.46
C LEU A 413 0.53 14.54 10.97
N GLN A 414 0.77 13.34 11.51
CA GLN A 414 0.95 13.12 12.95
C GLN A 414 2.30 13.64 13.45
N SER A 415 3.39 13.48 12.68
CA SER A 415 4.75 13.87 13.08
C SER A 415 4.96 15.37 13.23
N TYR A 416 4.07 16.20 12.70
CA TYR A 416 4.23 17.65 12.64
C TYR A 416 3.01 18.45 13.09
N GLN A 417 1.97 17.76 13.56
CA GLN A 417 0.85 18.38 14.26
C GLN A 417 1.01 18.20 15.77
N ARG A 418 0.31 19.05 16.53
CA ARG A 418 0.08 18.80 17.95
C ARG A 418 -0.70 17.49 18.10
N GLU A 419 -0.23 16.62 18.99
CA GLU A 419 -0.81 15.28 19.20
C GLU A 419 -2.25 15.29 19.75
N VAL A 420 -2.66 16.39 20.41
CA VAL A 420 -3.96 16.50 21.06
C VAL A 420 -4.67 17.79 20.68
N GLY A 421 -5.93 17.62 20.30
CA GLY A 421 -6.88 18.71 20.06
C GLY A 421 -7.37 18.75 18.62
N VAL A 422 -8.47 19.47 18.46
CA VAL A 422 -9.11 19.75 17.17
C VAL A 422 -8.15 20.41 16.18
N SER A 423 -8.01 19.83 14.99
CA SER A 423 -7.25 20.44 13.89
C SER A 423 -8.14 20.64 12.66
N THR A 424 -7.67 21.47 11.74
CA THR A 424 -8.21 21.60 10.40
C THR A 424 -7.12 21.24 9.40
N ILE A 425 -7.44 20.37 8.45
CA ILE A 425 -6.53 19.92 7.40
C ILE A 425 -7.17 20.26 6.07
N ARG A 426 -6.53 21.12 5.29
CA ARG A 426 -6.90 21.37 3.90
C ARG A 426 -5.94 20.59 3.02
N MET A 427 -6.48 19.67 2.24
CA MET A 427 -5.73 18.84 1.32
C MET A 427 -6.15 19.19 -0.11
N LYS A 428 -5.15 19.40 -0.97
CA LYS A 428 -5.32 19.47 -2.42
C LYS A 428 -4.43 18.40 -3.03
N GLY A 429 -4.87 17.79 -4.10
CA GLY A 429 -4.03 16.78 -4.73
C GLY A 429 -4.73 15.95 -5.76
N ALA A 430 -3.95 15.08 -6.38
CA ALA A 430 -4.45 14.16 -7.38
C ALA A 430 -3.59 12.89 -7.47
N ALA A 431 -4.23 11.82 -7.94
CA ALA A 431 -3.58 10.61 -8.42
C ALA A 431 -3.81 10.45 -9.94
N GLU A 432 -2.74 10.11 -10.66
CA GLU A 432 -2.81 9.79 -12.08
C GLU A 432 -3.33 8.35 -12.25
N ILE A 433 -4.47 8.16 -12.91
CA ILE A 433 -5.07 6.84 -13.16
C ILE A 433 -5.17 6.61 -14.67
N GLY A 434 -4.15 6.01 -15.27
CA GLY A 434 -4.04 5.91 -16.73
C GLY A 434 -4.09 7.30 -17.38
N ALA A 435 -5.11 7.55 -18.22
CA ALA A 435 -5.34 8.86 -18.83
C ALA A 435 -6.22 9.80 -17.98
N SER A 436 -6.85 9.28 -16.93
CA SER A 436 -7.73 10.00 -16.04
C SER A 436 -7.00 10.55 -14.82
N THR A 437 -7.59 11.56 -14.17
CA THR A 437 -7.05 12.16 -12.93
C THR A 437 -8.08 12.03 -11.82
N LEU A 438 -7.73 11.31 -10.76
CA LEU A 438 -8.51 11.22 -9.53
C LEU A 438 -8.14 12.39 -8.62
N ARG A 439 -9.09 13.28 -8.36
CA ARG A 439 -8.92 14.47 -7.52
C ARG A 439 -9.14 14.13 -6.06
N MET A 440 -8.32 14.73 -5.19
CA MET A 440 -8.28 14.47 -3.75
C MET A 440 -8.42 15.77 -2.94
N ASP A 441 -9.14 16.75 -3.51
CA ASP A 441 -9.35 18.07 -2.92
C ASP A 441 -10.40 18.03 -1.82
N ASN A 442 -10.03 18.27 -0.56
CA ASN A 442 -11.00 18.31 0.54
C ASN A 442 -10.48 19.07 1.78
N VAL A 443 -11.40 19.36 2.72
CA VAL A 443 -11.08 19.94 4.03
C VAL A 443 -11.68 19.08 5.12
N PHE A 444 -10.86 18.75 6.11
CA PHE A 444 -11.19 17.90 7.25
C PHE A 444 -11.02 18.69 8.54
N GLY A 445 -11.85 18.41 9.53
CA GLY A 445 -11.78 19.10 10.81
C GLY A 445 -12.28 18.26 11.97
N GLY A 446 -11.86 18.64 13.18
CA GLY A 446 -12.19 17.93 14.41
C GLY A 446 -11.05 17.05 14.92
N ASP A 447 -11.32 16.26 15.94
CA ASP A 447 -10.29 15.45 16.64
C ASP A 447 -9.73 14.31 15.77
N SER A 448 -10.51 13.82 14.81
CA SER A 448 -10.13 12.74 13.88
C SER A 448 -9.70 13.23 12.50
N ALA A 449 -9.38 14.53 12.35
CA ALA A 449 -9.08 15.12 11.04
C ALA A 449 -7.93 14.40 10.32
N VAL A 450 -6.86 14.02 11.04
CA VAL A 450 -5.70 13.28 10.50
C VAL A 450 -6.12 11.94 9.89
N VAL A 451 -6.88 11.15 10.66
CA VAL A 451 -7.35 9.82 10.24
C VAL A 451 -8.30 9.94 9.06
N THR A 452 -9.26 10.85 9.12
CA THR A 452 -10.27 11.03 8.07
C THR A 452 -9.63 11.54 6.76
N ALA A 453 -8.69 12.49 6.86
CA ALA A 453 -7.94 12.98 5.71
C ALA A 453 -7.14 11.86 5.04
N SER A 454 -6.42 11.06 5.82
CA SER A 454 -5.62 9.94 5.33
C SER A 454 -6.50 8.84 4.72
N ALA A 455 -7.62 8.49 5.38
CA ALA A 455 -8.56 7.46 4.91
C ALA A 455 -9.28 7.87 3.62
N SER A 456 -9.52 9.17 3.41
CA SER A 456 -10.14 9.69 2.19
C SER A 456 -9.31 9.42 0.93
N LEU A 457 -8.01 9.13 1.08
CA LEU A 457 -7.12 8.73 -0.01
C LEU A 457 -7.19 7.22 -0.28
N ALA A 458 -7.24 6.41 0.78
CA ALA A 458 -7.19 4.95 0.66
C ALA A 458 -8.42 4.37 -0.04
N ALA A 459 -9.62 4.82 0.32
CA ALA A 459 -10.87 4.29 -0.23
C ALA A 459 -10.98 4.38 -1.77
N PRO A 460 -10.79 5.56 -2.41
CA PRO A 460 -10.87 5.65 -3.86
C PRO A 460 -9.72 4.92 -4.57
N LEU A 461 -8.51 4.86 -3.97
CA LEU A 461 -7.40 4.07 -4.52
C LEU A 461 -7.71 2.57 -4.48
N ALA A 462 -8.31 2.08 -3.39
CA ALA A 462 -8.77 0.70 -3.29
C ALA A 462 -9.86 0.39 -4.32
N ALA A 463 -10.82 1.31 -4.52
CA ALA A 463 -11.87 1.17 -5.53
C ALA A 463 -11.29 1.03 -6.95
N VAL A 464 -10.31 1.86 -7.29
CA VAL A 464 -9.61 1.79 -8.58
C VAL A 464 -8.84 0.47 -8.70
N LEU A 465 -7.93 0.17 -7.78
CA LEU A 465 -7.04 -1.00 -7.87
C LEU A 465 -7.78 -2.34 -7.88
N ARG A 466 -8.94 -2.43 -7.23
CA ARG A 466 -9.76 -3.65 -7.17
C ARG A 466 -10.81 -3.75 -8.27
N SER A 467 -11.00 -2.70 -9.09
CA SER A 467 -11.99 -2.74 -10.17
C SER A 467 -11.64 -3.81 -11.21
N ASP A 468 -12.66 -4.43 -11.80
CA ASP A 468 -12.53 -5.39 -12.89
C ASP A 468 -12.48 -4.73 -14.28
N LEU A 469 -12.45 -3.40 -14.28
CA LEU A 469 -12.46 -2.54 -15.47
C LEU A 469 -11.04 -2.46 -16.04
N GLY A 470 -10.54 -3.57 -16.58
CA GLY A 470 -9.18 -3.67 -17.12
C GLY A 470 -8.10 -3.81 -16.04
N THR A 471 -6.89 -3.29 -16.32
CA THR A 471 -5.78 -3.25 -15.35
C THR A 471 -5.48 -1.79 -14.98
N PRO A 472 -6.30 -1.17 -14.11
CA PRO A 472 -6.08 0.20 -13.71
C PRO A 472 -4.70 0.34 -13.07
N ARG A 473 -3.98 1.39 -13.44
CA ARG A 473 -2.65 1.70 -12.91
C ARG A 473 -2.66 3.05 -12.26
N ILE A 474 -2.06 3.12 -11.09
CA ILE A 474 -1.79 4.38 -10.41
C ILE A 474 -0.40 4.82 -10.85
N GLY A 475 -0.31 5.99 -11.47
CA GLY A 475 0.94 6.67 -11.74
C GLY A 475 1.44 7.38 -10.49
N ARG A 476 1.59 8.70 -10.56
CA ARG A 476 2.02 9.52 -9.42
C ARG A 476 0.85 10.01 -8.58
N ILE A 477 1.08 10.13 -7.28
CA ILE A 477 0.20 10.83 -6.32
C ILE A 477 0.92 12.08 -5.83
N THR A 478 0.28 13.24 -5.90
CA THR A 478 0.84 14.49 -5.39
C THR A 478 -0.17 15.20 -4.51
N LEU A 479 0.25 15.52 -3.29
CA LEU A 479 -0.57 16.13 -2.26
C LEU A 479 0.09 17.42 -1.75
N GLU A 480 -0.73 18.46 -1.62
CA GLU A 480 -0.43 19.68 -0.90
C GLU A 480 -1.35 19.76 0.33
N VAL A 481 -0.77 19.90 1.51
CA VAL A 481 -1.49 19.85 2.77
C VAL A 481 -1.18 21.07 3.62
N ASP A 482 -2.21 21.86 3.93
CA ASP A 482 -2.16 22.93 4.93
C ASP A 482 -2.83 22.46 6.22
N THR A 483 -2.16 22.60 7.36
CA THR A 483 -2.72 22.26 8.68
C THR A 483 -2.86 23.50 9.55
N ASP A 484 -3.92 23.55 10.35
CA ASP A 484 -4.18 24.59 11.34
C ASP A 484 -4.64 23.93 12.66
N GLU A 485 -3.97 24.24 13.77
CA GLU A 485 -4.30 23.77 15.12
C GLU A 485 -5.59 24.37 15.71
N ARG A 486 -6.29 25.23 14.97
CA ARG A 486 -7.62 25.71 15.34
C ARG A 486 -8.67 24.89 14.63
N GLN A 487 -9.71 24.48 15.36
CA GLN A 487 -10.93 23.99 14.71
C GLN A 487 -11.55 25.13 13.91
N ARG A 488 -11.46 25.04 12.59
CA ARG A 488 -12.22 25.86 11.68
C ARG A 488 -13.39 25.01 11.22
N SER A 489 -14.50 25.13 11.94
CA SER A 489 -15.80 24.63 11.51
C SER A 489 -16.81 25.77 11.46
N THR A 490 -17.75 25.61 10.54
CA THR A 490 -18.90 26.49 10.37
C THR A 490 -20.15 25.63 10.54
N ARG A 491 -20.98 25.97 11.53
CA ARG A 491 -22.23 25.25 11.81
C ARG A 491 -23.40 25.93 11.11
N LEU A 492 -24.33 25.14 10.59
CA LEU A 492 -25.61 25.62 10.09
C LEU A 492 -26.60 25.80 11.26
N ASP A 493 -26.91 27.05 11.58
CA ASP A 493 -27.85 27.37 12.66
C ASP A 493 -29.28 27.35 12.15
N ARG A 494 -29.55 28.09 11.07
CA ARG A 494 -30.89 28.26 10.49
C ARG A 494 -30.85 28.32 8.96
N ALA A 495 -31.94 27.88 8.35
CA ALA A 495 -32.22 28.08 6.93
C ALA A 495 -33.71 28.41 6.78
N TRP A 496 -34.03 29.43 5.98
CA TRP A 496 -35.41 29.85 5.69
C TRP A 496 -35.50 30.48 4.30
N ILE A 497 -36.69 30.48 3.71
CA ILE A 497 -36.96 31.19 2.46
C ILE A 497 -37.53 32.57 2.75
N ALA A 498 -37.12 33.58 1.98
CA ALA A 498 -37.63 34.94 2.12
C ALA A 498 -39.11 35.04 1.70
N GLN A 499 -39.53 34.22 0.73
CA GLN A 499 -40.91 34.15 0.23
C GLN A 499 -41.61 32.91 0.82
N PRO A 500 -42.47 33.04 1.86
CA PRO A 500 -43.03 31.88 2.57
C PRO A 500 -44.07 31.09 1.76
N ARG A 501 -44.57 31.63 0.64
CA ARG A 501 -45.56 30.98 -0.24
C ARG A 501 -45.18 31.19 -1.71
N PRO A 502 -44.14 30.49 -2.21
CA PRO A 502 -43.76 30.62 -3.60
C PRO A 502 -44.79 29.97 -4.53
N ARG A 503 -44.88 30.48 -5.75
CA ARG A 503 -45.63 29.84 -6.85
C ARG A 503 -44.70 28.91 -7.63
N ALA A 504 -45.29 27.94 -8.33
CA ALA A 504 -44.53 27.17 -9.30
C ALA A 504 -43.98 28.13 -10.39
N GLY A 505 -42.69 28.02 -10.72
CA GLY A 505 -42.00 28.93 -11.64
C GLY A 505 -41.33 30.14 -10.98
N ASP A 506 -41.59 30.42 -9.70
CA ASP A 506 -40.90 31.50 -8.97
C ASP A 506 -39.44 31.13 -8.67
N THR A 507 -38.60 32.15 -8.49
CA THR A 507 -37.28 31.99 -7.86
C THR A 507 -37.37 32.47 -6.42
N VAL A 508 -37.08 31.58 -5.47
CA VAL A 508 -37.05 31.92 -4.04
C VAL A 508 -35.65 32.26 -3.57
N THR A 509 -35.54 33.22 -2.66
CA THR A 509 -34.28 33.51 -1.98
C THR A 509 -34.19 32.65 -0.73
N LEU A 510 -33.31 31.65 -0.75
CA LEU A 510 -32.91 30.91 0.44
C LEU A 510 -31.92 31.74 1.25
N MET A 511 -32.20 31.89 2.54
CA MET A 511 -31.37 32.53 3.53
C MET A 511 -30.78 31.44 4.43
N THR A 512 -29.45 31.37 4.53
CA THR A 512 -28.75 30.42 5.40
C THR A 512 -27.92 31.17 6.42
N GLU A 513 -28.26 31.01 7.71
CA GLU A 513 -27.48 31.55 8.81
C GLU A 513 -26.50 30.49 9.32
N THR A 514 -25.23 30.83 9.24
CA THR A 514 -24.13 29.97 9.66
C THR A 514 -23.28 30.66 10.71
N ARG A 515 -22.68 29.89 11.62
CA ARG A 515 -21.81 30.41 12.66
C ARG A 515 -20.50 29.64 12.70
N SER A 516 -19.41 30.35 12.46
CA SER A 516 -18.05 29.85 12.68
C SER A 516 -17.66 29.99 14.14
N PHE A 517 -16.69 29.19 14.60
CA PHE A 517 -16.23 29.22 15.98
C PHE A 517 -15.87 30.66 16.44
N ARG A 518 -16.48 31.10 17.55
CA ARG A 518 -16.30 32.45 18.16
C ARG A 518 -16.50 33.63 17.19
N SER A 519 -17.30 33.45 16.14
CA SER A 519 -17.60 34.48 15.15
C SER A 519 -19.06 34.91 15.24
N ALA A 520 -19.37 36.12 14.75
CA ALA A 520 -20.75 36.56 14.57
C ALA A 520 -21.48 35.67 13.54
N PRO A 521 -22.80 35.46 13.66
CA PRO A 521 -23.58 34.78 12.63
C PRO A 521 -23.43 35.49 11.28
N GLN A 522 -23.28 34.70 10.22
CA GLN A 522 -23.26 35.19 8.85
C GLN A 522 -24.46 34.62 8.09
N VAL A 523 -25.06 35.47 7.26
CA VAL A 523 -26.22 35.09 6.43
C VAL A 523 -25.81 35.09 4.97
N GLN A 524 -25.82 33.92 4.35
CA GLN A 524 -25.64 33.76 2.90
C GLN A 524 -27.00 33.69 2.21
N ARG A 525 -27.03 34.11 0.95
CA ARG A 525 -28.25 34.14 0.13
C ARG A 525 -28.03 33.32 -1.13
N LEU A 526 -28.98 32.46 -1.45
CA LEU A 526 -28.99 31.68 -2.69
C LEU A 526 -30.32 31.85 -3.41
N GLN A 527 -30.27 32.08 -4.72
CA GLN A 527 -31.45 32.08 -5.57
C GLN A 527 -31.75 30.64 -6.00
N VAL A 528 -32.94 30.15 -5.65
CA VAL A 528 -33.39 28.79 -5.90
C VAL A 528 -34.62 28.83 -6.80
N PRO A 529 -34.50 28.52 -8.10
CA PRO A 529 -35.65 28.42 -8.99
C PRO A 529 -36.54 27.23 -8.60
N ILE A 530 -37.84 27.47 -8.46
CA ILE A 530 -38.86 26.44 -8.28
C ILE A 530 -39.39 26.06 -9.67
N PRO A 531 -39.32 24.79 -10.10
CA PRO A 531 -39.81 24.40 -11.42
C PRO A 531 -41.27 24.79 -11.65
N ALA A 532 -41.61 25.25 -12.86
CA ALA A 532 -42.98 25.59 -13.23
C ALA A 532 -43.93 24.37 -13.19
N THR A 533 -43.37 23.16 -13.29
CA THR A 533 -44.08 21.88 -13.20
C THR A 533 -44.17 21.33 -11.78
N ALA A 534 -43.68 22.07 -10.78
CA ALA A 534 -43.65 21.59 -9.41
C ALA A 534 -45.06 21.50 -8.80
N THR A 535 -45.42 20.31 -8.33
CA THR A 535 -46.68 20.02 -7.65
C THR A 535 -46.44 19.30 -6.33
N GLY A 536 -47.30 19.51 -5.34
CA GLY A 536 -47.19 18.86 -4.03
C GLY A 536 -46.10 19.49 -3.14
N THR A 537 -45.73 18.77 -2.08
CA THR A 537 -44.73 19.24 -1.12
C THR A 537 -43.32 18.94 -1.62
N LEU A 538 -42.54 19.98 -1.83
CA LEU A 538 -41.10 19.94 -2.07
C LEU A 538 -40.33 20.03 -0.74
N GLN A 539 -39.13 19.49 -0.71
CA GLN A 539 -38.17 19.64 0.38
C GLN A 539 -36.96 20.41 -0.13
N LEU A 540 -36.69 21.58 0.46
CA LEU A 540 -35.47 22.33 0.25
C LEU A 540 -34.52 22.02 1.41
N GLN A 541 -33.49 21.22 1.15
CA GLN A 541 -32.51 20.81 2.13
C GLN A 541 -31.22 21.61 1.97
N VAL A 542 -30.63 22.05 3.08
CA VAL A 542 -29.26 22.56 3.18
C VAL A 542 -28.50 21.57 4.05
N ILE A 543 -27.44 20.97 3.54
CA ILE A 543 -26.77 19.82 4.16
C ILE A 543 -25.26 19.88 3.94
N ASP A 544 -24.46 19.47 4.94
CA ASP A 544 -23.02 19.34 4.79
C ASP A 544 -22.62 18.15 3.90
N GLY A 545 -21.42 18.23 3.32
CA GLY A 545 -20.93 17.23 2.38
C GLY A 545 -20.80 15.82 2.95
N THR A 546 -20.38 15.68 4.22
CA THR A 546 -20.20 14.37 4.86
C THR A 546 -21.54 13.66 5.04
N THR A 547 -22.55 14.37 5.56
CA THR A 547 -23.90 13.83 5.75
C THR A 547 -24.55 13.53 4.39
N LEU A 548 -24.36 14.39 3.39
CA LEU A 548 -24.86 14.13 2.03
C LEU A 548 -24.20 12.90 1.40
N ALA A 549 -22.87 12.77 1.51
CA ALA A 549 -22.14 11.62 0.99
C ALA A 549 -22.61 10.31 1.62
N GLN A 550 -22.95 10.28 2.90
CA GLN A 550 -23.52 9.09 3.56
C GLN A 550 -24.91 8.73 3.04
N LEU A 551 -25.75 9.73 2.75
CA LEU A 551 -27.07 9.51 2.15
C LEU A 551 -26.97 9.00 0.70
N GLU A 552 -25.98 9.48 -0.04
CA GLU A 552 -25.73 9.08 -1.43
C GLU A 552 -24.95 7.78 -1.56
N GLY A 553 -24.04 7.48 -0.63
CA GLY A 553 -23.22 6.26 -0.63
C GLY A 553 -24.06 4.98 -0.54
N ARG A 554 -25.24 5.04 0.08
CA ARG A 554 -26.23 3.96 0.05
C ARG A 554 -26.88 3.75 -1.32
N ARG A 555 -26.75 4.70 -2.24
CA ARG A 555 -27.47 4.75 -3.54
C ARG A 555 -26.52 4.65 -4.74
N ARG A 556 -25.29 5.19 -4.65
CA ARG A 556 -24.28 5.18 -5.74
C ARG A 556 -23.56 3.84 -5.78
N SER A 557 -23.87 3.02 -6.78
CA SER A 557 -23.11 1.78 -7.04
C SER A 557 -21.93 2.09 -7.95
N LEU A 558 -20.73 2.14 -7.38
CA LEU A 558 -19.48 2.21 -8.15
C LEU A 558 -19.28 0.97 -9.03
N GLU A 559 -19.97 -0.14 -8.71
CA GLU A 559 -20.00 -1.38 -9.50
C GLU A 559 -20.70 -1.21 -10.85
N GLN A 560 -21.44 -0.12 -11.05
CA GLN A 560 -22.10 0.17 -12.33
C GLN A 560 -21.17 0.79 -13.37
N ALA A 561 -19.97 1.25 -12.98
CA ALA A 561 -18.99 1.81 -13.92
C ALA A 561 -18.58 0.76 -14.96
N ARG A 562 -18.43 1.18 -16.22
CA ARG A 562 -18.06 0.30 -17.36
C ARG A 562 -16.64 0.53 -17.86
N SER A 563 -15.98 1.59 -17.39
CA SER A 563 -14.57 1.87 -17.65
C SER A 563 -13.89 2.51 -16.45
N VAL A 564 -12.55 2.47 -16.42
CA VAL A 564 -11.75 3.18 -15.40
C VAL A 564 -12.04 4.67 -15.41
N ASP A 565 -12.21 5.27 -16.59
CA ASP A 565 -12.49 6.70 -16.72
C ASP A 565 -13.88 7.06 -16.13
N GLU A 566 -14.88 6.20 -16.34
CA GLU A 566 -16.21 6.38 -15.72
C GLU A 566 -16.14 6.21 -14.20
N LEU A 567 -15.39 5.22 -13.71
CA LEU A 567 -15.16 5.02 -12.27
C LEU A 567 -14.48 6.23 -11.64
N VAL A 568 -13.40 6.75 -12.25
CA VAL A 568 -12.71 7.96 -11.78
C VAL A 568 -13.63 9.17 -11.85
N GLY A 569 -14.46 9.27 -12.89
CA GLY A 569 -15.51 10.29 -13.01
C GLY A 569 -16.50 10.26 -11.84
N LEU A 570 -16.96 9.07 -11.45
CA LEU A 570 -17.86 8.88 -10.30
C LEU A 570 -17.18 9.20 -8.97
N LEU A 571 -15.93 8.78 -8.78
CA LEU A 571 -15.14 9.09 -7.59
C LEU A 571 -14.88 10.60 -7.45
N ASN A 572 -14.65 11.31 -8.57
CA ASN A 572 -14.47 12.76 -8.59
C ASN A 572 -15.74 13.55 -8.24
N GLN A 573 -16.91 12.91 -8.20
CA GLN A 573 -18.17 13.50 -7.73
C GLN A 573 -18.34 13.36 -6.19
N ALA A 574 -17.31 12.92 -5.47
CA ALA A 574 -17.32 12.88 -4.02
C ALA A 574 -17.56 14.27 -3.41
N ARG A 575 -18.33 14.30 -2.31
CA ARG A 575 -18.71 15.55 -1.66
C ARG A 575 -17.56 16.13 -0.84
N ARG A 576 -17.39 17.45 -0.93
CA ARG A 576 -16.36 18.22 -0.22
C ARG A 576 -16.89 18.74 1.11
N GLY A 577 -16.01 18.83 2.10
CA GLY A 577 -16.32 19.33 3.45
C GLY A 577 -16.34 20.85 3.58
N ASP A 578 -15.94 21.60 2.55
CA ASP A 578 -15.80 23.07 2.58
C ASP A 578 -16.97 23.83 1.93
N ARG A 579 -18.13 23.17 1.83
CA ARG A 579 -19.34 23.75 1.22
C ARG A 579 -20.61 23.13 1.79
N TRP A 580 -21.68 23.88 1.68
CA TRP A 580 -23.03 23.39 1.87
C TRP A 580 -23.64 23.00 0.53
N TYR A 581 -24.37 21.90 0.54
CA TYR A 581 -25.16 21.46 -0.60
C TYR A 581 -26.61 21.84 -0.35
N VAL A 582 -27.21 22.52 -1.32
CA VAL A 582 -28.62 22.89 -1.31
C VAL A 582 -29.33 22.01 -2.32
N ARG A 583 -30.30 21.21 -1.88
CA ARG A 583 -31.06 20.29 -2.74
C ARG A 583 -32.54 20.60 -2.65
N LEU A 584 -33.18 20.79 -3.81
CA LEU A 584 -34.63 20.82 -3.92
C LEU A 584 -35.09 19.45 -4.38
N THR A 585 -35.84 18.75 -3.52
CA THR A 585 -36.30 17.39 -3.79
C THR A 585 -37.81 17.27 -3.66
N ARG A 586 -38.39 16.22 -4.24
CA ARG A 586 -39.75 15.76 -3.97
C ARG A 586 -39.75 14.27 -3.71
N GLN A 587 -40.75 13.79 -2.97
CA GLN A 587 -40.96 12.35 -2.80
C GLN A 587 -41.38 11.75 -4.14
N ALA A 588 -40.63 10.77 -4.64
CA ALA A 588 -40.93 10.08 -5.88
C ALA A 588 -40.24 8.71 -5.90
N GLN A 589 -40.98 7.67 -6.27
CA GLN A 589 -40.37 6.36 -6.49
C GLN A 589 -39.64 6.34 -7.84
N GLY A 590 -38.47 5.72 -7.87
CA GLY A 590 -37.65 5.58 -9.05
C GLY A 590 -36.58 4.53 -8.85
N SER A 591 -35.62 4.50 -9.77
CA SER A 591 -34.48 3.58 -9.67
C SER A 591 -33.20 4.19 -10.17
N VAL A 592 -32.06 3.77 -9.61
CA VAL A 592 -30.73 4.10 -10.11
C VAL A 592 -30.29 3.00 -11.07
N VAL A 593 -30.07 3.33 -12.34
CA VAL A 593 -29.65 2.40 -13.40
C VAL A 593 -28.39 2.93 -14.08
N ASN A 594 -27.31 2.15 -14.08
CA ASN A 594 -26.01 2.53 -14.67
C ASN A 594 -25.48 3.91 -14.17
N GLY A 595 -25.53 4.13 -12.87
CA GLY A 595 -25.06 5.35 -12.19
C GLY A 595 -25.96 6.56 -12.39
N ARG A 596 -27.09 6.40 -13.09
CA ARG A 596 -28.04 7.48 -13.38
C ARG A 596 -29.32 7.30 -12.60
N ASP A 597 -29.72 8.37 -11.93
CA ASP A 597 -31.00 8.45 -11.24
C ASP A 597 -32.12 8.54 -12.27
N LEU A 598 -33.05 7.59 -12.23
CA LEU A 598 -34.31 7.60 -12.96
C LEU A 598 -35.45 7.81 -11.95
N PRO A 599 -35.70 9.05 -11.52
CA PRO A 599 -36.78 9.37 -10.59
C PRO A 599 -38.16 9.32 -11.28
N ALA A 600 -39.20 9.21 -10.45
CA ALA A 600 -40.61 9.25 -10.86
C ALA A 600 -40.97 8.21 -11.95
N LEU A 601 -40.43 6.98 -11.84
CA LEU A 601 -40.74 5.91 -12.78
C LEU A 601 -42.15 5.33 -12.55
N PRO A 602 -42.90 5.02 -13.62
CA PRO A 602 -44.14 4.26 -13.49
C PRO A 602 -43.89 2.89 -12.85
N GLY A 603 -44.82 2.41 -12.02
CA GLY A 603 -44.69 1.13 -11.32
C GLY A 603 -44.46 -0.07 -12.25
N SER A 604 -44.99 -0.04 -13.46
CA SER A 604 -44.74 -1.07 -14.49
C SER A 604 -43.30 -1.08 -14.98
N VAL A 605 -42.65 0.07 -15.12
CA VAL A 605 -41.24 0.18 -15.53
C VAL A 605 -40.33 -0.28 -14.40
N MET A 606 -40.67 0.04 -13.15
CA MET A 606 -39.96 -0.45 -11.96
C MET A 606 -39.97 -1.98 -11.87
N GLN A 607 -41.10 -2.62 -12.16
CA GLN A 607 -41.20 -4.09 -12.19
C GLN A 607 -40.32 -4.71 -13.28
N VAL A 608 -40.28 -4.11 -14.48
CA VAL A 608 -39.45 -4.60 -15.59
C VAL A 608 -37.96 -4.41 -15.28
N LEU A 609 -37.55 -3.25 -14.76
CA LEU A 609 -36.16 -2.98 -14.40
C LEU A 609 -35.67 -3.91 -13.28
N GLY A 610 -36.52 -4.21 -12.29
CA GLY A 610 -36.20 -5.17 -11.23
C GLY A 610 -36.13 -6.63 -11.70
N ALA A 611 -36.82 -6.98 -12.78
CA ALA A 611 -36.84 -8.34 -13.35
C ALA A 611 -35.81 -8.54 -14.48
N ALA A 612 -35.17 -7.48 -14.97
CA ALA A 612 -34.26 -7.54 -16.11
C ALA A 612 -32.90 -8.17 -15.73
N PRO A 613 -32.50 -9.29 -16.38
CA PRO A 613 -31.20 -9.90 -16.12
C PRO A 613 -30.04 -8.94 -16.43
N GLY A 614 -29.13 -8.75 -15.48
CA GLY A 614 -27.93 -7.91 -15.66
C GLY A 614 -28.12 -6.42 -15.37
N VAL A 615 -29.32 -5.98 -15.00
CA VAL A 615 -29.58 -4.61 -14.55
C VAL A 615 -29.50 -4.57 -13.03
N VAL A 616 -28.48 -3.89 -12.49
CA VAL A 616 -28.41 -3.57 -11.05
C VAL A 616 -29.21 -2.30 -10.84
N ALA A 617 -30.39 -2.44 -10.24
CA ALA A 617 -31.34 -1.35 -10.01
C ALA A 617 -31.50 -1.13 -8.49
N THR A 618 -31.10 0.04 -8.00
CA THR A 618 -31.34 0.42 -6.59
C THR A 618 -32.60 1.28 -6.52
N THR A 619 -33.43 1.13 -5.49
CA THR A 619 -34.63 1.96 -5.32
C THR A 619 -34.26 3.41 -4.99
N LEU A 620 -34.92 4.34 -5.66
CA LEU A 620 -34.86 5.77 -5.39
C LEU A 620 -36.21 6.21 -4.80
N ASP A 621 -36.18 6.95 -3.69
CA ASP A 621 -37.36 7.44 -2.95
C ASP A 621 -37.54 8.96 -3.06
N GLN A 622 -36.57 9.65 -3.67
CA GLN A 622 -36.59 11.09 -3.87
C GLN A 622 -36.12 11.47 -5.27
N ASP A 623 -36.83 12.41 -5.88
CA ASP A 623 -36.43 13.07 -7.12
C ASP A 623 -35.73 14.40 -6.79
N VAL A 624 -34.56 14.64 -7.40
CA VAL A 624 -33.78 15.86 -7.22
C VAL A 624 -34.12 16.83 -8.34
N LEU A 625 -34.89 17.86 -8.03
CA LEU A 625 -35.33 18.87 -8.97
C LEU A 625 -34.26 19.94 -9.24
N GLY A 626 -33.30 20.09 -8.32
CA GLY A 626 -32.17 20.99 -8.47
C GLY A 626 -31.18 20.86 -7.31
N GLU A 627 -29.92 21.14 -7.61
CA GLU A 627 -28.82 21.13 -6.64
C GLU A 627 -27.91 22.34 -6.86
N TRP A 628 -27.49 22.95 -5.77
CA TRP A 628 -26.60 24.11 -5.74
C TRP A 628 -25.57 23.94 -4.63
N GLU A 629 -24.47 24.68 -4.74
CA GLU A 629 -23.43 24.73 -3.72
C GLU A 629 -23.31 26.14 -3.13
N LEU A 630 -23.12 26.22 -1.82
CA LEU A 630 -22.77 27.45 -1.11
C LEU A 630 -21.39 27.26 -0.46
N PRO A 631 -20.39 28.10 -0.77
CA PRO A 631 -19.07 27.97 -0.17
C PRO A 631 -19.14 28.20 1.35
N ALA A 632 -18.37 27.41 2.10
CA ALA A 632 -18.15 27.63 3.51
C ALA A 632 -16.72 28.12 3.74
N ASP A 633 -16.53 29.02 4.70
CA ASP A 633 -15.19 29.55 5.06
C ASP A 633 -14.32 28.51 5.79
N ALA A 634 -14.94 27.39 6.19
CA ALA A 634 -14.36 26.35 7.01
C ALA A 634 -15.12 25.02 6.81
N VAL A 635 -14.85 23.99 7.61
CA VAL A 635 -15.55 22.71 7.51
C VAL A 635 -17.03 22.89 7.85
N ALA A 636 -17.92 22.64 6.88
CA ALA A 636 -19.36 22.74 7.02
C ALA A 636 -19.92 21.60 7.87
N THR A 637 -20.79 21.92 8.83
CA THR A 637 -21.41 20.93 9.74
C THR A 637 -22.89 21.21 10.03
N GLY A 638 -23.75 20.27 9.65
CA GLY A 638 -25.18 20.29 9.99
C GLY A 638 -26.09 20.19 8.77
N GLN A 639 -27.39 20.08 9.09
CA GLN A 639 -28.44 20.00 8.09
C GLN A 639 -29.71 20.71 8.53
N ARG A 640 -30.46 21.25 7.56
CA ARG A 640 -31.79 21.83 7.72
C ARG A 640 -32.63 21.48 6.50
N THR A 641 -33.91 21.20 6.73
CA THR A 641 -34.87 20.93 5.66
C THR A 641 -36.06 21.86 5.83
N ILE A 642 -36.47 22.48 4.73
CA ILE A 642 -37.63 23.37 4.64
C ILE A 642 -38.65 22.69 3.74
N ALA A 643 -39.87 22.49 4.22
CA ALA A 643 -40.97 22.05 3.37
C ALA A 643 -41.54 23.26 2.60
N ILE A 644 -41.70 23.12 1.29
CA ILE A 644 -42.26 24.14 0.41
C ILE A 644 -43.43 23.51 -0.33
N THR A 645 -44.61 24.11 -0.25
CA THR A 645 -45.78 23.71 -1.07
C THR A 645 -46.07 24.85 -2.05
N PRO A 646 -45.62 24.76 -3.31
CA PRO A 646 -45.83 25.81 -4.29
C PRO A 646 -47.32 26.01 -4.55
N ILE A 647 -47.75 27.27 -4.66
CA ILE A 647 -49.09 27.58 -5.15
C ILE A 647 -49.09 27.31 -6.65
N VAL A 648 -49.94 26.37 -7.07
CA VAL A 648 -50.24 26.15 -8.50
C VAL A 648 -51.21 27.25 -8.92
N PRO A 649 -50.96 27.95 -10.05
CA PRO A 649 -51.86 28.98 -10.55
C PRO A 649 -53.27 28.46 -10.86
#